data_AF-A0A7K3Y8G8-F1
#
_entry.id   AF-A0A7K3Y8G8-F1
#
_cell.length_a   1.000
_cell.length_b   1.000
_cell.length_c   1.000
_cell.angle_alpha   90.00
_cell.angle_beta   90.00
_cell.angle_gamma   90.00
#
_symmetry.space_group_name_H-M   'P 1'
#
loop_
_entity.id
_entity.type
_entity.pdbx_description
1 polymer ?
#
loop_
_entity_poly.entity_id
_entity_poly.type
_entity_poly.pdbx_seq_one_letter_code
_entity_poly.pdbx_strand_id
1 'polypeptide(L)'
;MSDNPQMKQKITSAISSGDLRKIERVALDISETQTRKEKKSLYEQMNAALVNAAFEENHPELLSQLVEPSKEEVFALARRAAGLYRETRDDIWFSAIYTLIDKLDRKSHQSDILAEISRDLVQAGVDTGDIHYIRKGEETLDQISIRKYRSAILSDIIPLFIQYGQKYQNIDIMQHALQALSEVGDISKQSQLHADVARAIAVFGIEADDIHLVISSILNATEIDQKIRRTNSIADIVDATWRSSLKKEISDIEQIIDFLSGIPEERLTEVLAILTEHLLDRQRDKKQVYARLLRLDDEKPWAGQTLVLELLKKAERSGERWYLEKAFEFNARSTVEAQLPIEEIVLSGIAVVEKNENPTILLDIVPLIEESCDAAKAAHLYRQITDALSRMGDFYHAIEVMKKASTSAQRINAQFFDTSVRLIKEGIRRDETRLVRENILAALETDIANSLVHQAVTDFCKEDNFDEVVRHTPAIKDLAGLHQTQDTLLFECNTILIGRGFIRQKDPSGLVSLANQIVDQTLREQAISAIVIEMAQIGVARKDREILRRATALTCEIMDQQARAEALGGVVDQAAVLAVEDGDLDLLHGMRILSASLLEPDHCLFVMGKVIHGLIMYGIEQLSLRALGEATQILSQITDPSLQRHLVDPLIEGYIRVGSLQAADHLSRGDARVFEGMMEPFETALDLLKTGTPREEISIKIASYVDIMLEYSQIYSSPIFAIPMALLSLEIEGGYERNAMIQRILTFFTEYVREFDSVDPYEVMAYLLEGIEGSTATPQVLELMYHLFEHAGDVYSRYSGMYRIVSAYSALGNGERAEEIIRRLHETISTIADSSIRAIMLSDLAGLMAGIDHVMARTYLDEAQELLEFVDPEREAFVRKNLVYATKNVNAVSRQEKDVDWAVEQVSRITDPVEYVDALAAVFDMVSEPVQRKEILSAMCRTVVSIPSPYIRLSMLFDVAQFAETYGDEEEIDELLEGLGKTVGSIQIPFITAMTQQRMARMLFSLYRKTGEAVMQQRAVEIVSRIEDDRIRYSMMVQLEQAMPQSWKYTAFGRILDCREKIRRGEYTTKDMVTLDRTIGAAPDRAKRAIYYTELFLIARNARQHELADRMLQYAIDEARIIRPLARRAFTFGDMACRVYAEHYADRSREILDMAVSEALNIRDTGIRDEVYDELEMSMRVVQEHWL
;
A
#
# COMPACT_ATOMS: atom_id res chain seq x y z
N MET A 1 6.72 -26.62 -43.24
CA MET A 1 7.33 -25.94 -44.40
C MET A 1 8.21 -26.97 -45.08
N SER A 2 7.94 -27.24 -46.36
CA SER A 2 8.62 -28.25 -47.16
C SER A 2 9.98 -27.73 -47.59
N ASP A 3 11.05 -28.21 -46.95
CA ASP A 3 12.40 -28.06 -47.47
C ASP A 3 12.47 -28.75 -48.84
N ASN A 4 12.93 -28.03 -49.87
CA ASN A 4 13.16 -28.60 -51.20
C ASN A 4 14.66 -28.97 -51.34
N PRO A 5 15.11 -30.17 -50.94
CA PRO A 5 16.53 -30.55 -50.84
C PRO A 5 17.29 -30.48 -52.17
N GLN A 6 16.59 -30.51 -53.32
CA GLN A 6 17.22 -30.38 -54.64
C GLN A 6 17.82 -29.00 -54.91
N MET A 7 17.19 -27.92 -54.42
CA MET A 7 17.69 -26.56 -54.69
C MET A 7 18.95 -26.24 -53.87
N LYS A 8 19.01 -26.76 -52.63
CA LYS A 8 20.17 -26.61 -51.75
C LYS A 8 21.43 -27.30 -52.29
N GLN A 9 21.26 -28.49 -52.89
CA GLN A 9 22.36 -29.17 -53.60
C GLN A 9 22.82 -28.42 -54.84
N LYS A 10 21.89 -27.81 -55.61
CA LYS A 10 22.25 -26.96 -56.76
C LYS A 10 23.08 -25.74 -56.34
N ILE A 11 22.65 -25.00 -55.31
CA ILE A 11 23.37 -23.84 -54.76
C ILE A 11 24.79 -24.23 -54.36
N THR A 12 24.93 -25.29 -53.56
CA THR A 12 26.24 -25.75 -53.08
C THR A 12 27.14 -26.18 -54.25
N SER A 13 26.62 -26.94 -55.22
CA SER A 13 27.40 -27.40 -56.38
C SER A 13 27.85 -26.27 -57.32
N ALA A 14 27.04 -25.21 -57.44
CA ALA A 14 27.38 -24.06 -58.28
C ALA A 14 28.51 -23.23 -57.64
N ILE A 15 28.44 -23.01 -56.32
CA ILE A 15 29.46 -22.28 -55.56
C ILE A 15 30.78 -23.05 -55.55
N SER A 16 30.76 -24.36 -55.30
CA SER A 16 31.99 -25.19 -55.35
C SER A 16 32.65 -25.28 -56.74
N SER A 17 31.93 -24.91 -57.81
CA SER A 17 32.47 -24.93 -59.17
C SER A 17 33.19 -23.64 -59.57
N GLY A 18 33.04 -22.56 -58.79
CA GLY A 18 33.65 -21.24 -59.05
C GLY A 18 33.15 -20.52 -60.31
N ASP A 19 32.19 -21.08 -61.04
CA ASP A 19 31.68 -20.54 -62.30
C ASP A 19 30.52 -19.55 -62.05
N LEU A 20 30.81 -18.26 -62.15
CA LEU A 20 29.85 -17.16 -61.94
C LEU A 20 28.56 -17.33 -62.77
N ARG A 21 28.65 -17.88 -63.99
CA ARG A 21 27.47 -18.08 -64.86
C ARG A 21 26.53 -19.18 -64.34
N LYS A 22 27.06 -20.15 -63.59
CA LYS A 22 26.24 -21.18 -62.95
C LYS A 22 25.53 -20.61 -61.71
N ILE A 23 26.18 -19.70 -60.98
CA ILE A 23 25.61 -19.01 -59.83
C ILE A 23 24.47 -18.08 -60.28
N GLU A 24 24.65 -17.32 -61.37
CA GLU A 24 23.59 -16.49 -61.98
C GLU A 24 22.39 -17.33 -62.45
N ARG A 25 22.61 -18.50 -63.05
CA ARG A 25 21.52 -19.42 -63.43
C ARG A 25 20.75 -19.94 -62.23
N VAL A 26 21.44 -20.24 -61.12
CA VAL A 26 20.77 -20.66 -59.88
C VAL A 26 19.95 -19.53 -59.28
N ALA A 27 20.44 -18.29 -59.33
CA ALA A 27 19.67 -17.12 -58.90
C ALA A 27 18.40 -16.90 -59.76
N LEU A 28 18.49 -17.11 -61.08
CA LEU A 28 17.34 -17.07 -62.01
C LEU A 28 16.33 -18.19 -61.70
N ASP A 29 16.78 -19.43 -61.50
CA ASP A 29 15.93 -20.56 -61.13
C ASP A 29 15.17 -20.28 -59.80
N ILE A 30 15.82 -19.61 -58.82
CA ILE A 30 15.18 -19.19 -57.56
C ILE A 30 14.15 -18.08 -57.82
N SER A 31 14.42 -17.17 -58.75
CA SER A 31 13.53 -16.05 -59.07
C SER A 31 12.17 -16.47 -59.65
N GLU A 32 12.08 -17.66 -60.26
CA GLU A 32 10.88 -18.25 -60.88
C GLU A 32 9.95 -18.99 -59.89
N THR A 33 10.31 -19.09 -58.60
CA THR A 33 9.45 -19.75 -57.59
C THR A 33 8.21 -18.92 -57.21
N GLN A 34 7.06 -19.60 -57.02
CA GLN A 34 5.74 -18.95 -56.96
C GLN A 34 5.43 -18.15 -55.68
N THR A 35 6.10 -18.39 -54.55
CA THR A 35 5.82 -17.67 -53.30
C THR A 35 6.97 -16.76 -52.86
N ARG A 36 6.64 -15.50 -52.52
CA ARG A 36 7.61 -14.48 -52.06
C ARG A 36 8.41 -14.92 -50.83
N LYS A 37 7.82 -15.75 -49.96
CA LYS A 37 8.46 -16.25 -48.73
C LYS A 37 9.51 -17.31 -49.01
N GLU A 38 9.27 -18.22 -49.96
CA GLU A 38 10.25 -19.24 -50.36
C GLU A 38 11.42 -18.63 -51.14
N LYS A 39 11.14 -17.70 -52.06
CA LYS A 39 12.18 -16.97 -52.80
C LYS A 39 13.17 -16.27 -51.86
N LYS A 40 12.65 -15.56 -50.84
CA LYS A 40 13.48 -14.87 -49.84
C LYS A 40 14.36 -15.85 -49.06
N SER A 41 13.79 -16.97 -48.59
CA SER A 41 14.55 -17.97 -47.83
C SER A 41 15.65 -18.65 -48.66
N LEU A 42 15.44 -18.84 -49.96
CA LEU A 42 16.45 -19.40 -50.87
C LEU A 42 17.56 -18.40 -51.20
N TYR A 43 17.25 -17.11 -51.36
CA TYR A 43 18.27 -16.06 -51.51
C TYR A 43 19.12 -15.88 -50.25
N GLU A 44 18.50 -15.92 -49.06
CA GLU A 44 19.26 -15.88 -47.79
C GLU A 44 20.26 -17.05 -47.69
N GLN A 45 19.84 -18.26 -48.06
CA GLN A 45 20.72 -19.43 -48.09
C GLN A 45 21.85 -19.32 -49.13
N MET A 46 21.56 -18.76 -50.30
CA MET A 46 22.56 -18.55 -51.36
C MET A 46 23.58 -17.48 -50.97
N ASN A 47 23.11 -16.33 -50.47
CA ASN A 47 23.98 -15.23 -50.02
C ASN A 47 24.89 -15.69 -48.87
N ALA A 48 24.38 -16.46 -47.90
CA ALA A 48 25.18 -17.00 -46.81
C ALA A 48 26.32 -17.91 -47.32
N ALA A 49 26.04 -18.76 -48.31
CA ALA A 49 27.05 -19.64 -48.90
C ALA A 49 28.10 -18.87 -49.72
N LEU A 50 27.68 -17.83 -50.46
CA LEU A 50 28.60 -16.94 -51.20
C LEU A 50 29.51 -16.14 -50.26
N VAL A 51 28.96 -15.62 -49.15
CA VAL A 51 29.74 -14.90 -48.13
C VAL A 51 30.78 -15.82 -47.49
N ASN A 52 30.42 -17.04 -47.14
CA ASN A 52 31.37 -18.00 -46.57
C ASN A 52 32.49 -18.32 -47.57
N ALA A 53 32.16 -18.63 -48.82
CA ALA A 53 33.18 -18.89 -49.85
C ALA A 53 34.09 -17.66 -50.09
N ALA A 54 33.52 -16.46 -50.15
CA ALA A 54 34.30 -15.25 -50.39
C ALA A 54 35.34 -14.99 -49.28
N PHE A 55 34.94 -15.09 -48.01
CA PHE A 55 35.80 -14.73 -46.89
C PHE A 55 36.61 -15.88 -46.29
N GLU A 56 36.13 -17.13 -46.33
CA GLU A 56 36.84 -18.29 -45.78
C GLU A 56 37.76 -18.95 -46.81
N GLU A 57 37.38 -18.91 -48.10
CA GLU A 57 38.16 -19.50 -49.20
C GLU A 57 38.93 -18.43 -50.03
N ASN A 58 38.87 -17.16 -49.62
CA ASN A 58 39.56 -16.01 -50.23
C ASN A 58 39.22 -15.77 -51.72
N HIS A 59 37.92 -15.71 -52.01
CA HIS A 59 37.37 -15.42 -53.34
C HIS A 59 36.48 -14.15 -53.31
N PRO A 60 37.07 -12.95 -53.11
CA PRO A 60 36.32 -11.69 -52.98
C PRO A 60 35.43 -11.37 -54.19
N GLU A 61 35.77 -11.85 -55.38
CA GLU A 61 34.99 -11.72 -56.61
C GLU A 61 33.55 -12.28 -56.50
N LEU A 62 33.32 -13.27 -55.62
CA LEU A 62 32.00 -13.89 -55.41
C LEU A 62 31.00 -12.94 -54.73
N LEU A 63 31.48 -11.90 -54.03
CA LEU A 63 30.63 -10.89 -53.40
C LEU A 63 29.83 -10.07 -54.43
N SER A 64 30.32 -10.00 -55.67
CA SER A 64 29.59 -9.39 -56.80
C SER A 64 28.29 -10.13 -57.15
N GLN A 65 28.11 -11.37 -56.69
CA GLN A 65 26.96 -12.22 -57.02
C GLN A 65 25.87 -12.25 -55.95
N LEU A 66 26.02 -11.47 -54.87
CA LEU A 66 24.98 -11.34 -53.85
C LEU A 66 23.70 -10.74 -54.46
N VAL A 67 22.56 -11.35 -54.13
CA VAL A 67 21.25 -10.98 -54.67
C VAL A 67 20.41 -10.34 -53.57
N GLU A 68 19.93 -9.12 -53.82
CA GLU A 68 19.12 -8.30 -52.89
C GLU A 68 19.69 -8.24 -51.45
N PRO A 69 21.01 -7.97 -51.24
CA PRO A 69 21.55 -7.89 -49.90
C PRO A 69 20.98 -6.68 -49.15
N SER A 70 20.76 -6.83 -47.85
CA SER A 70 20.29 -5.72 -47.01
C SER A 70 21.39 -4.66 -46.81
N LYS A 71 21.01 -3.45 -46.36
CA LYS A 71 21.98 -2.40 -46.02
C LYS A 71 22.96 -2.90 -44.95
N GLU A 72 22.42 -3.57 -43.93
CA GLU A 72 23.16 -4.08 -42.80
C GLU A 72 24.14 -5.19 -43.22
N GLU A 73 23.73 -6.05 -44.15
CA GLU A 73 24.59 -7.08 -44.74
C GLU A 73 25.73 -6.45 -45.54
N VAL A 74 25.44 -5.52 -46.44
CA VAL A 74 26.48 -4.81 -47.22
C VAL A 74 27.45 -4.08 -46.29
N PHE A 75 26.96 -3.41 -45.27
CA PHE A 75 27.80 -2.70 -44.30
C PHE A 75 28.73 -3.65 -43.54
N ALA A 76 28.21 -4.76 -43.01
CA ALA A 76 29.01 -5.74 -42.29
C ALA A 76 30.10 -6.37 -43.18
N LEU A 77 29.75 -6.69 -44.42
CA LEU A 77 30.69 -7.27 -45.39
C LEU A 77 31.74 -6.26 -45.86
N ALA A 78 31.35 -5.01 -46.10
CA ALA A 78 32.27 -3.95 -46.51
C ALA A 78 33.28 -3.62 -45.40
N ARG A 79 32.83 -3.60 -44.14
CA ARG A 79 33.72 -3.45 -42.98
C ARG A 79 34.67 -4.65 -42.82
N ARG A 80 34.19 -5.87 -43.04
CA ARG A 80 35.05 -7.07 -43.03
C ARG A 80 36.09 -7.04 -44.16
N ALA A 81 35.71 -6.60 -45.35
CA ALA A 81 36.64 -6.40 -46.47
C ALA A 81 37.67 -5.30 -46.18
N ALA A 82 37.26 -4.18 -45.59
CA ALA A 82 38.19 -3.13 -45.14
C ALA A 82 39.16 -3.65 -44.06
N GLY A 83 38.70 -4.51 -43.15
CA GLY A 83 39.55 -5.19 -42.17
C GLY A 83 40.61 -6.07 -42.83
N LEU A 84 40.20 -6.94 -43.76
CA LEU A 84 41.14 -7.78 -44.50
C LEU A 84 42.12 -6.97 -45.36
N TYR A 85 41.68 -5.88 -45.99
CA TYR A 85 42.58 -4.97 -46.71
C TYR A 85 43.61 -4.34 -45.77
N ARG A 86 43.21 -3.93 -44.56
CA ARG A 86 44.16 -3.38 -43.57
C ARG A 86 45.24 -4.39 -43.19
N GLU A 87 44.87 -5.66 -43.04
CA GLU A 87 45.79 -6.74 -42.66
C GLU A 87 46.69 -7.20 -43.82
N THR A 88 46.14 -7.30 -45.04
CA THR A 88 46.82 -7.94 -46.19
C THR A 88 47.38 -6.97 -47.22
N ARG A 89 46.88 -5.72 -47.25
CA ARG A 89 47.11 -4.71 -48.30
C ARG A 89 46.75 -5.18 -49.72
N ASP A 90 45.88 -6.16 -49.83
CA ASP A 90 45.41 -6.64 -51.12
C ASP A 90 44.33 -5.71 -51.70
N ASP A 91 44.68 -4.96 -52.74
CA ASP A 91 43.78 -4.00 -53.41
C ASP A 91 42.52 -4.65 -53.97
N ILE A 92 42.48 -5.97 -54.15
CA ILE A 92 41.27 -6.71 -54.55
C ILE A 92 40.20 -6.60 -53.46
N TRP A 93 40.60 -6.71 -52.18
CA TRP A 93 39.69 -6.53 -51.04
C TRP A 93 39.25 -5.07 -50.87
N PHE A 94 40.10 -4.09 -51.17
CA PHE A 94 39.70 -2.68 -51.22
C PHE A 94 38.70 -2.41 -52.34
N SER A 95 38.91 -2.99 -53.53
CA SER A 95 37.98 -2.88 -54.67
C SER A 95 36.64 -3.59 -54.41
N ALA A 96 36.65 -4.66 -53.62
CA ALA A 96 35.44 -5.38 -53.22
C ALA A 96 34.49 -4.54 -52.35
N ILE A 97 35.01 -3.55 -51.60
CA ILE A 97 34.19 -2.60 -50.83
C ILE A 97 33.24 -1.83 -51.74
N TYR A 98 33.76 -1.24 -52.84
CA TYR A 98 32.93 -0.52 -53.79
C TYR A 98 31.94 -1.45 -54.51
N THR A 99 32.40 -2.65 -54.86
CA THR A 99 31.54 -3.68 -55.50
C THR A 99 30.34 -4.05 -54.62
N LEU A 100 30.54 -4.16 -53.29
CA LEU A 100 29.49 -4.42 -52.32
C LEU A 100 28.55 -3.20 -52.17
N ILE A 101 29.11 -2.00 -52.09
CA ILE A 101 28.35 -0.76 -51.90
C ILE A 101 27.47 -0.46 -53.11
N ASP A 102 27.94 -0.74 -54.33
CA ASP A 102 27.20 -0.58 -55.58
C ASP A 102 25.95 -1.48 -55.67
N LYS A 103 25.83 -2.50 -54.80
CA LYS A 103 24.62 -3.33 -54.69
C LYS A 103 23.46 -2.64 -53.98
N LEU A 104 23.70 -1.50 -53.34
CA LEU A 104 22.66 -0.72 -52.68
C LEU A 104 22.04 0.27 -53.64
N ASP A 105 20.71 0.23 -53.78
CA ASP A 105 19.98 1.11 -54.70
C ASP A 105 20.00 2.60 -54.30
N ARG A 106 20.29 2.90 -53.03
CA ARG A 106 20.23 4.27 -52.49
C ARG A 106 21.63 4.86 -52.31
N LYS A 107 21.94 5.92 -53.06
CA LYS A 107 23.18 6.72 -52.89
C LYS A 107 23.40 7.24 -51.46
N SER A 108 22.33 7.43 -50.68
CA SER A 108 22.45 7.80 -49.27
C SER A 108 23.02 6.67 -48.42
N HIS A 109 22.59 5.43 -48.66
CA HIS A 109 23.16 4.27 -47.96
C HIS A 109 24.60 4.02 -48.41
N GLN A 110 24.90 4.22 -49.69
CA GLN A 110 26.27 4.13 -50.21
C GLN A 110 27.19 5.17 -49.54
N SER A 111 26.76 6.43 -49.50
CA SER A 111 27.51 7.54 -48.91
C SER A 111 27.74 7.37 -47.40
N ASP A 112 26.78 6.78 -46.70
CA ASP A 112 26.84 6.47 -45.27
C ASP A 112 27.92 5.41 -44.98
N ILE A 113 27.90 4.29 -45.70
CA ILE A 113 28.88 3.22 -45.54
C ILE A 113 30.29 3.69 -45.95
N LEU A 114 30.42 4.45 -47.04
CA LEU A 114 31.71 5.02 -47.47
C LEU A 114 32.28 6.00 -46.43
N ALA A 115 31.43 6.79 -45.77
CA ALA A 115 31.86 7.69 -44.69
C ALA A 115 32.51 6.91 -43.55
N GLU A 116 31.86 5.85 -43.08
CA GLU A 116 32.39 5.02 -42.00
C GLU A 116 33.71 4.33 -42.37
N ILE A 117 33.80 3.78 -43.59
CA ILE A 117 35.03 3.13 -44.07
C ILE A 117 36.17 4.14 -44.24
N SER A 118 35.88 5.34 -44.76
CA SER A 118 36.85 6.42 -44.89
C SER A 118 37.45 6.78 -43.53
N ARG A 119 36.61 6.97 -42.51
CA ARG A 119 37.04 7.23 -41.14
C ARG A 119 37.86 6.08 -40.55
N ASP A 120 37.44 4.84 -40.73
CA ASP A 120 38.17 3.66 -40.24
C ASP A 120 39.58 3.55 -40.84
N LEU A 121 39.74 3.92 -42.13
CA LEU A 121 41.04 3.95 -42.80
C LEU A 121 41.92 5.11 -42.31
N VAL A 122 41.38 6.32 -42.17
CA VAL A 122 42.13 7.46 -41.62
C VAL A 122 42.58 7.15 -40.19
N GLN A 123 41.70 6.61 -39.35
CA GLN A 123 42.02 6.19 -37.99
C GLN A 123 43.15 5.16 -37.97
N ALA A 124 43.11 4.17 -38.87
CA ALA A 124 44.20 3.20 -39.00
C ALA A 124 45.54 3.88 -39.34
N GLY A 125 45.52 4.92 -40.16
CA GLY A 125 46.70 5.75 -40.44
C GLY A 125 47.22 6.51 -39.21
N VAL A 126 46.33 7.06 -38.37
CA VAL A 126 46.71 7.68 -37.08
C VAL A 126 47.34 6.67 -36.11
N ASP A 127 46.72 5.49 -36.01
CA ASP A 127 47.15 4.45 -35.09
C ASP A 127 48.53 3.89 -35.47
N THR A 128 48.73 3.61 -36.76
CA THR A 128 49.95 2.98 -37.28
C THR A 128 51.05 3.97 -37.67
N GLY A 129 50.70 5.23 -37.94
CA GLY A 129 51.63 6.24 -38.46
C GLY A 129 51.82 6.18 -39.98
N ASP A 130 51.21 5.22 -40.67
CA ASP A 130 51.34 5.08 -42.12
C ASP A 130 50.33 5.98 -42.86
N ILE A 131 50.86 7.01 -43.51
CA ILE A 131 50.08 7.97 -44.32
C ILE A 131 49.35 7.30 -45.50
N HIS A 132 49.77 6.10 -45.92
CA HIS A 132 49.10 5.35 -46.98
C HIS A 132 47.63 5.07 -46.66
N TYR A 133 47.30 4.73 -45.40
CA TYR A 133 45.92 4.50 -45.00
C TYR A 133 45.10 5.79 -44.92
N ILE A 134 45.74 6.92 -44.58
CA ILE A 134 45.10 8.24 -44.65
C ILE A 134 44.71 8.56 -46.10
N ARG A 135 45.65 8.39 -47.04
CA ARG A 135 45.38 8.60 -48.48
C ARG A 135 44.27 7.69 -49.00
N LYS A 136 44.22 6.43 -48.59
CA LYS A 136 43.12 5.51 -48.97
C LYS A 136 41.79 5.89 -48.32
N GLY A 137 41.82 6.44 -47.11
CA GLY A 137 40.66 7.05 -46.47
C GLY A 137 40.15 8.26 -47.24
N GLU A 138 41.05 9.12 -47.74
CA GLU A 138 40.73 10.26 -48.62
C GLU A 138 40.18 9.80 -49.98
N GLU A 139 40.78 8.78 -50.60
CA GLU A 139 40.23 8.16 -51.82
C GLU A 139 38.79 7.68 -51.60
N THR A 140 38.49 7.16 -50.41
CA THR A 140 37.13 6.73 -50.03
C THR A 140 36.19 7.92 -49.79
N LEU A 141 36.69 8.98 -49.14
CA LEU A 141 35.98 10.24 -48.91
C LEU A 141 35.54 10.90 -50.22
N ASP A 142 36.40 10.88 -51.24
CA ASP A 142 36.12 11.47 -52.54
C ASP A 142 35.01 10.75 -53.32
N GLN A 143 34.76 9.47 -53.02
CA GLN A 143 33.66 8.71 -53.62
C GLN A 143 32.30 8.99 -52.97
N ILE A 144 32.26 9.76 -51.87
CA ILE A 144 31.01 10.13 -51.20
C ILE A 144 30.26 11.17 -52.03
N SER A 145 29.25 10.69 -52.77
CA SER A 145 28.49 11.53 -53.71
C SER A 145 27.53 12.55 -53.05
N ILE A 146 27.13 12.36 -51.78
CA ILE A 146 26.21 13.26 -51.08
C ILE A 146 26.97 14.22 -50.16
N ARG A 147 26.90 15.52 -50.48
CA ARG A 147 27.55 16.63 -49.73
C ARG A 147 27.28 16.61 -48.21
N LYS A 148 26.07 16.22 -47.79
CA LYS A 148 25.72 16.09 -46.35
C LYS A 148 26.63 15.10 -45.62
N TYR A 149 26.83 13.91 -46.19
CA TYR A 149 27.67 12.87 -45.59
C TYR A 149 29.15 13.25 -45.65
N ARG A 150 29.59 13.85 -46.76
CA ARG A 150 30.95 14.39 -46.91
C ARG A 150 31.27 15.47 -45.86
N SER A 151 30.37 16.43 -45.67
CA SER A 151 30.51 17.46 -44.63
C SER A 151 30.50 16.88 -43.21
N ALA A 152 29.66 15.86 -42.96
CA ALA A 152 29.57 15.23 -41.64
C ALA A 152 30.84 14.47 -41.30
N ILE A 153 31.35 13.66 -42.24
CA ILE A 153 32.54 12.84 -42.00
C ILE A 153 33.83 13.66 -41.91
N LEU A 154 33.93 14.77 -42.65
CA LEU A 154 35.04 15.71 -42.50
C LEU A 154 35.13 16.30 -41.09
N SER A 155 33.98 16.44 -40.41
CA SER A 155 33.96 16.90 -39.02
C SER A 155 34.58 15.89 -38.06
N ASP A 156 34.67 14.62 -38.46
CA ASP A 156 35.32 13.54 -37.71
C ASP A 156 36.77 13.31 -38.16
N ILE A 157 37.07 13.49 -39.46
CA ILE A 157 38.40 13.28 -40.05
C ILE A 157 39.38 14.40 -39.71
N ILE A 158 38.95 15.67 -39.69
CA ILE A 158 39.84 16.81 -39.40
C ILE A 158 40.52 16.69 -38.01
N PRO A 159 39.80 16.30 -36.92
CA PRO A 159 40.45 15.98 -35.65
C PRO A 159 41.51 14.87 -35.75
N LEU A 160 41.30 13.86 -36.61
CA LEU A 160 42.28 12.80 -36.84
C LEU A 160 43.52 13.31 -37.57
N PHE A 161 43.37 14.27 -38.49
CA PHE A 161 44.50 14.96 -39.12
C PHE A 161 45.31 15.77 -38.11
N ILE A 162 44.64 16.51 -37.20
CA ILE A 162 45.31 17.21 -36.10
C ILE A 162 46.09 16.21 -35.24
N GLN A 163 45.45 15.10 -34.85
CA GLN A 163 46.08 14.07 -34.03
C GLN A 163 47.31 13.45 -34.71
N TYR A 164 47.22 13.13 -36.01
CA TYR A 164 48.35 12.65 -36.79
C TYR A 164 49.47 13.69 -36.85
N GLY A 165 49.12 14.94 -37.16
CA GLY A 165 50.07 16.05 -37.28
C GLY A 165 50.83 16.31 -35.99
N GLN A 166 50.14 16.28 -34.84
CA GLN A 166 50.76 16.41 -33.52
C GLN A 166 51.64 15.20 -33.17
N LYS A 167 51.13 13.97 -33.36
CA LYS A 167 51.82 12.74 -32.96
C LYS A 167 53.09 12.46 -33.78
N TYR A 168 53.05 12.73 -35.07
CA TYR A 168 54.15 12.44 -36.00
C TYR A 168 54.85 13.69 -36.53
N GLN A 169 54.59 14.86 -35.92
CA GLN A 169 55.22 16.15 -36.27
C GLN A 169 55.11 16.50 -37.76
N ASN A 170 53.92 16.31 -38.34
CA ASN A 170 53.65 16.59 -39.74
C ASN A 170 52.79 17.86 -39.83
N ILE A 171 53.39 18.99 -40.24
CA ILE A 171 52.65 20.24 -40.40
C ILE A 171 51.81 20.27 -41.69
N ASP A 172 52.26 19.56 -42.73
CA ASP A 172 51.59 19.54 -44.04
C ASP A 172 50.17 18.95 -43.92
N ILE A 173 49.95 17.94 -43.07
CA ILE A 173 48.61 17.38 -42.84
C ILE A 173 47.69 18.37 -42.10
N MET A 174 48.23 19.22 -41.21
CA MET A 174 47.45 20.24 -40.49
C MET A 174 47.11 21.42 -41.42
N GLN A 175 48.02 21.79 -42.33
CA GLN A 175 47.74 22.74 -43.40
C GLN A 175 46.71 22.19 -44.39
N HIS A 176 46.78 20.89 -44.70
CA HIS A 176 45.76 20.22 -45.50
C HIS A 176 44.40 20.22 -44.80
N ALA A 177 44.37 19.99 -43.49
CA ALA A 177 43.16 20.10 -42.69
C ALA A 177 42.52 21.50 -42.77
N LEU A 178 43.32 22.57 -42.78
CA LEU A 178 42.81 23.95 -42.98
C LEU A 178 42.10 24.10 -44.33
N GLN A 179 42.66 23.53 -45.41
CA GLN A 179 42.05 23.60 -46.75
C GLN A 179 40.72 22.83 -46.80
N ALA A 180 40.67 21.66 -46.15
CA ALA A 180 39.49 20.80 -46.10
C ALA A 180 38.32 21.40 -45.29
N LEU A 181 38.56 22.39 -44.42
CA LEU A 181 37.51 23.05 -43.63
C LEU A 181 36.42 23.70 -44.49
N SER A 182 36.77 24.18 -45.68
CA SER A 182 35.82 24.82 -46.61
C SER A 182 34.70 23.90 -47.08
N GLU A 183 34.87 22.58 -46.96
CA GLU A 183 33.87 21.58 -47.32
C GLU A 183 32.90 21.24 -46.17
N VAL A 184 33.17 21.70 -44.94
CA VAL A 184 32.28 21.57 -43.78
C VAL A 184 31.18 22.64 -43.88
N GLY A 185 29.93 22.21 -44.04
CA GLY A 185 28.80 23.12 -44.28
C GLY A 185 28.25 23.83 -43.03
N ASP A 186 28.58 23.35 -41.83
CA ASP A 186 28.16 23.99 -40.57
C ASP A 186 29.19 25.02 -40.13
N ILE A 187 28.85 26.31 -40.20
CA ILE A 187 29.72 27.45 -39.86
C ILE A 187 30.24 27.37 -38.41
N SER A 188 29.42 26.87 -37.48
CA SER A 188 29.82 26.74 -36.07
C SER A 188 30.83 25.60 -35.89
N LYS A 189 30.58 24.46 -36.52
CA LYS A 189 31.50 23.31 -36.48
C LYS A 189 32.79 23.62 -37.23
N GLN A 190 32.70 24.28 -38.39
CA GLN A 190 33.83 24.77 -39.16
C GLN A 190 34.67 25.75 -38.33
N SER A 191 34.04 26.74 -37.67
CA SER A 191 34.74 27.70 -36.80
C SER A 191 35.45 27.02 -35.63
N GLN A 192 34.83 25.99 -35.02
CA GLN A 192 35.46 25.20 -33.97
C GLN A 192 36.69 24.45 -34.49
N LEU A 193 36.55 23.70 -35.59
CA LEU A 193 37.65 22.93 -36.16
C LEU A 193 38.77 23.83 -36.68
N HIS A 194 38.43 24.99 -37.23
CA HIS A 194 39.41 26.01 -37.63
C HIS A 194 40.23 26.49 -36.42
N ALA A 195 39.57 26.79 -35.31
CA ALA A 195 40.25 27.15 -34.07
C ALA A 195 41.15 26.01 -33.55
N ASP A 196 40.69 24.75 -33.62
CA ASP A 196 41.45 23.58 -33.19
C ASP A 196 42.73 23.40 -34.03
N VAL A 197 42.63 23.52 -35.35
CA VAL A 197 43.79 23.43 -36.25
C VAL A 197 44.75 24.61 -36.05
N ALA A 198 44.24 25.84 -35.94
CA ALA A 198 45.07 27.03 -35.71
C ALA A 198 45.86 26.92 -34.40
N ARG A 199 45.21 26.47 -33.30
CA ARG A 199 45.90 26.23 -32.03
C ARG A 199 46.93 25.09 -32.15
N ALA A 200 46.64 24.02 -32.87
CA ALA A 200 47.60 22.93 -33.07
C ALA A 200 48.86 23.38 -33.82
N ILE A 201 48.70 24.23 -34.85
CA ILE A 201 49.83 24.85 -35.56
C ILE A 201 50.61 25.77 -34.63
N ALA A 202 49.92 26.56 -33.78
CA ALA A 202 50.58 27.42 -32.80
C ALA A 202 51.43 26.62 -31.80
N VAL A 203 50.89 25.50 -31.28
CA VAL A 203 51.61 24.60 -30.37
C VAL A 203 52.87 24.05 -31.04
N PHE A 204 52.76 23.61 -32.30
CA PHE A 204 53.92 23.16 -33.07
C PHE A 204 54.96 24.27 -33.25
N GLY A 205 54.54 25.50 -33.57
CA GLY A 205 55.42 26.67 -33.67
C GLY A 205 56.13 27.00 -32.36
N ILE A 206 55.43 26.89 -31.23
CA ILE A 206 56.00 27.07 -29.88
C ILE A 206 57.02 25.97 -29.57
N GLU A 207 56.71 24.71 -29.85
CA GLU A 207 57.64 23.58 -29.64
C GLU A 207 58.89 23.68 -30.53
N ALA A 208 58.75 24.25 -31.74
CA ALA A 208 59.84 24.49 -32.68
C ALA A 208 60.62 25.80 -32.43
N ASP A 209 60.22 26.62 -31.44
CA ASP A 209 60.76 27.96 -31.15
C ASP A 209 60.68 28.92 -32.37
N ASP A 210 59.62 28.80 -33.17
CA ASP A 210 59.38 29.58 -34.39
C ASP A 210 58.20 30.54 -34.23
N ILE A 211 58.50 31.82 -33.96
CA ILE A 211 57.50 32.89 -33.82
C ILE A 211 56.73 33.15 -35.11
N HIS A 212 57.29 32.88 -36.31
CA HIS A 212 56.58 33.11 -37.56
C HIS A 212 55.43 32.11 -37.75
N LEU A 213 55.60 30.87 -37.29
CA LEU A 213 54.51 29.88 -37.25
C LEU A 213 53.41 30.28 -36.26
N VAL A 214 53.78 30.86 -35.12
CA VAL A 214 52.81 31.41 -34.15
C VAL A 214 52.05 32.60 -34.74
N ILE A 215 52.74 33.56 -35.38
CA ILE A 215 52.09 34.70 -36.04
C ILE A 215 51.17 34.22 -37.18
N SER A 216 51.61 33.23 -37.97
CA SER A 216 50.78 32.60 -39.00
C SER A 216 49.53 31.93 -38.40
N SER A 217 49.64 31.30 -37.22
CA SER A 217 48.48 30.73 -36.53
C SER A 217 47.49 31.80 -36.03
N ILE A 218 47.99 32.96 -35.56
CA ILE A 218 47.15 34.11 -35.21
C ILE A 218 46.45 34.65 -36.46
N LEU A 219 47.17 34.77 -37.58
CA LEU A 219 46.61 35.17 -38.87
C LEU A 219 45.49 34.21 -39.30
N ASN A 220 45.72 32.89 -39.26
CA ASN A 220 44.70 31.90 -39.58
C ASN A 220 43.49 31.99 -38.63
N ALA A 221 43.72 32.20 -37.33
CA ALA A 221 42.64 32.39 -36.37
C ALA A 221 41.78 33.62 -36.69
N THR A 222 42.33 34.69 -37.31
CA THR A 222 41.55 35.87 -37.71
C THR A 222 40.51 35.59 -38.80
N GLU A 223 40.67 34.52 -39.57
CA GLU A 223 39.74 34.06 -40.62
C GLU A 223 38.53 33.30 -40.07
N ILE A 224 38.48 33.03 -38.75
CA ILE A 224 37.31 32.40 -38.12
C ILE A 224 36.11 33.36 -38.15
N ASP A 225 35.00 32.94 -38.74
CA ASP A 225 33.81 33.79 -38.91
C ASP A 225 33.15 34.20 -37.57
N GLN A 226 33.08 33.28 -36.60
CA GLN A 226 32.45 33.53 -35.30
C GLN A 226 33.33 34.37 -34.38
N LYS A 227 32.90 35.61 -34.07
CA LYS A 227 33.65 36.58 -33.26
C LYS A 227 34.17 36.04 -31.93
N ILE A 228 33.30 35.45 -31.12
CA ILE A 228 33.69 34.92 -29.79
C ILE A 228 34.73 33.81 -29.93
N ARG A 229 34.58 32.90 -30.91
CA ARG A 229 35.53 31.80 -31.11
C ARG A 229 36.87 32.30 -31.63
N ARG A 230 36.84 33.27 -32.54
CA ARG A 230 38.02 33.95 -33.06
C ARG A 230 38.81 34.62 -31.93
N THR A 231 38.17 35.46 -31.13
CA THR A 231 38.83 36.15 -30.02
C THR A 231 39.40 35.17 -29.00
N ASN A 232 38.65 34.13 -28.64
CA ASN A 232 39.13 33.11 -27.70
C ASN A 232 40.32 32.32 -28.28
N SER A 233 40.27 31.93 -29.55
CA SER A 233 41.37 31.20 -30.18
C SER A 233 42.64 32.04 -30.26
N ILE A 234 42.51 33.33 -30.59
CA ILE A 234 43.63 34.28 -30.60
C ILE A 234 44.20 34.43 -29.18
N ALA A 235 43.33 34.59 -28.16
CA ALA A 235 43.74 34.68 -26.76
C ALA A 235 44.45 33.40 -26.28
N ASP A 236 43.95 32.22 -26.63
CA ASP A 236 44.58 30.94 -26.29
C ASP A 236 45.99 30.83 -26.89
N ILE A 237 46.15 31.22 -28.16
CA ILE A 237 47.45 31.23 -28.85
C ILE A 237 48.41 32.22 -28.18
N VAL A 238 47.94 33.45 -27.93
CA VAL A 238 48.74 34.50 -27.28
C VAL A 238 49.15 34.06 -25.88
N ASP A 239 48.24 33.52 -25.08
CA ASP A 239 48.51 33.06 -23.72
C ASP A 239 49.50 31.89 -23.68
N ALA A 240 49.34 30.91 -24.57
CA ALA A 240 50.29 29.80 -24.71
C ALA A 240 51.69 30.31 -25.06
N THR A 241 51.78 31.29 -25.97
CA THR A 241 53.05 31.89 -26.38
C THR A 241 53.69 32.69 -25.25
N TRP A 242 52.92 33.45 -24.47
CA TRP A 242 53.40 34.17 -23.27
C TRP A 242 54.01 33.24 -22.21
N ARG A 243 53.58 31.98 -22.14
CA ARG A 243 54.09 30.96 -21.22
C ARG A 243 55.32 30.21 -21.75
N SER A 244 55.74 30.49 -22.98
CA SER A 244 56.84 29.79 -23.68
C SER A 244 58.17 30.58 -23.65
N SER A 245 59.19 30.05 -24.34
CA SER A 245 60.45 30.74 -24.63
C SER A 245 60.24 32.03 -25.43
N LEU A 246 59.19 32.09 -26.26
CA LEU A 246 58.83 33.21 -27.16
C LEU A 246 58.14 34.39 -26.46
N LYS A 247 58.19 34.48 -25.13
CA LYS A 247 57.49 35.51 -24.35
C LYS A 247 57.96 36.94 -24.65
N LYS A 248 59.20 37.14 -25.12
CA LYS A 248 59.73 38.48 -25.40
C LYS A 248 59.18 38.98 -26.73
N GLU A 249 59.15 38.07 -27.69
CA GLU A 249 58.69 38.20 -29.06
C GLU A 249 57.18 38.48 -29.08
N ILE A 250 56.37 37.71 -28.32
CA ILE A 250 54.93 37.97 -28.24
C ILE A 250 54.59 39.26 -27.46
N SER A 251 55.52 39.77 -26.65
CA SER A 251 55.34 41.03 -25.92
C SER A 251 55.57 42.28 -26.77
N ASP A 252 56.15 42.11 -27.96
CA ASP A 252 56.37 43.16 -28.96
C ASP A 252 55.11 43.32 -29.82
N ILE A 253 54.10 43.96 -29.22
CA ILE A 253 52.77 44.15 -29.83
C ILE A 253 52.89 44.91 -31.15
N GLU A 254 53.79 45.90 -31.23
CA GLU A 254 54.05 46.72 -32.42
C GLU A 254 54.44 45.82 -33.61
N GLN A 255 55.44 44.96 -33.40
CA GLN A 255 55.93 44.04 -34.43
C GLN A 255 54.84 43.06 -34.91
N ILE A 256 54.05 42.50 -34.00
CA ILE A 256 52.97 41.55 -34.35
C ILE A 256 51.88 42.23 -35.18
N ILE A 257 51.46 43.43 -34.77
CA ILE A 257 50.44 44.19 -35.49
C ILE A 257 50.92 44.57 -36.89
N ASP A 258 52.20 44.91 -37.06
CA ASP A 258 52.78 45.21 -38.37
C ASP A 258 52.81 43.97 -39.29
N PHE A 259 53.08 42.77 -38.77
CA PHE A 259 52.98 41.52 -39.55
C PHE A 259 51.55 41.17 -39.98
N LEU A 260 50.54 41.68 -39.26
CA LEU A 260 49.13 41.45 -39.51
C LEU A 260 48.47 42.59 -40.31
N SER A 261 49.22 43.54 -40.85
CA SER A 261 48.69 44.76 -41.48
C SER A 261 47.76 44.53 -42.69
N GLY A 262 47.71 43.31 -43.23
CA GLY A 262 46.83 42.91 -44.32
C GLY A 262 45.40 42.56 -43.92
N ILE A 263 45.07 42.46 -42.62
CA ILE A 263 43.72 42.10 -42.14
C ILE A 263 42.83 43.34 -41.86
N PRO A 264 41.50 43.20 -41.82
CA PRO A 264 40.58 44.32 -41.54
C PRO A 264 40.81 44.98 -40.16
N GLU A 265 40.60 46.29 -40.05
CA GLU A 265 40.79 47.08 -38.82
C GLU A 265 39.98 46.55 -37.62
N GLU A 266 38.75 46.05 -37.84
CA GLU A 266 37.96 45.40 -36.79
C GLU A 266 38.67 44.15 -36.22
N ARG A 267 39.35 43.37 -37.07
CA ARG A 267 40.11 42.19 -36.62
C ARG A 267 41.43 42.58 -35.95
N LEU A 268 42.06 43.66 -36.43
CA LEU A 268 43.25 44.23 -35.79
C LEU A 268 42.96 44.76 -34.38
N THR A 269 41.84 45.46 -34.19
CA THR A 269 41.42 45.96 -32.86
C THR A 269 41.13 44.82 -31.88
N GLU A 270 40.56 43.70 -32.34
CA GLU A 270 40.38 42.49 -31.52
C GLU A 270 41.72 41.88 -31.08
N VAL A 271 42.66 41.72 -32.02
CA VAL A 271 44.02 41.22 -31.72
C VAL A 271 44.74 42.18 -30.76
N LEU A 272 44.63 43.48 -30.99
CA LEU A 272 45.21 44.52 -30.14
C LEU A 272 44.66 44.48 -28.71
N ALA A 273 43.33 44.36 -28.56
CA ALA A 273 42.69 44.26 -27.26
C ALA A 273 43.23 43.06 -26.46
N ILE A 274 43.32 41.88 -27.10
CA ILE A 274 43.83 40.65 -26.48
C ILE A 274 45.32 40.79 -26.10
N LEU A 275 46.15 41.29 -27.00
CA LEU A 275 47.57 41.51 -26.73
C LEU A 275 47.77 42.51 -25.58
N THR A 276 46.97 43.57 -25.55
CA THR A 276 46.96 44.60 -24.49
C THR A 276 46.50 44.03 -23.16
N GLU A 277 45.43 43.24 -23.16
CA GLU A 277 44.92 42.53 -21.99
C GLU A 277 46.02 41.66 -21.35
N HIS A 278 46.66 40.80 -22.15
CA HIS A 278 47.73 39.94 -21.68
C HIS A 278 48.97 40.73 -21.23
N LEU A 279 49.27 41.87 -21.86
CA LEU A 279 50.32 42.79 -21.40
C LEU A 279 50.00 43.34 -20.01
N LEU A 280 48.78 43.84 -19.80
CA LEU A 280 48.29 44.39 -18.52
C LEU A 280 48.26 43.34 -17.40
N ASP A 281 48.01 42.07 -17.74
CA ASP A 281 47.93 40.97 -16.77
C ASP A 281 49.28 40.38 -16.41
N ARG A 282 50.20 40.26 -17.38
CA ARG A 282 51.46 39.53 -17.21
C ARG A 282 52.63 40.44 -16.85
N GLN A 283 52.63 41.71 -17.26
CA GLN A 283 53.72 42.64 -17.00
C GLN A 283 53.53 43.41 -15.69
N ARG A 284 54.34 43.09 -14.69
CA ARG A 284 54.22 43.68 -13.33
C ARG A 284 54.75 45.11 -13.20
N ASP A 285 55.66 45.52 -14.09
CA ASP A 285 56.23 46.87 -14.04
C ASP A 285 55.30 47.88 -14.72
N LYS A 286 54.52 48.60 -13.90
CA LYS A 286 53.59 49.64 -14.34
C LYS A 286 54.25 50.74 -15.18
N LYS A 287 55.55 51.05 -14.97
CA LYS A 287 56.26 52.04 -15.79
C LYS A 287 56.53 51.51 -17.19
N GLN A 288 56.89 50.24 -17.31
CA GLN A 288 57.11 49.60 -18.61
C GLN A 288 55.81 49.37 -19.37
N VAL A 289 54.74 48.97 -18.68
CA VAL A 289 53.39 48.89 -19.26
C VAL A 289 52.98 50.25 -19.81
N TYR A 290 53.03 51.30 -18.98
CA TYR A 290 52.65 52.65 -19.39
C TYR A 290 53.49 53.15 -20.58
N ALA A 291 54.81 52.93 -20.57
CA ALA A 291 55.67 53.33 -21.69
C ALA A 291 55.35 52.61 -23.01
N ARG A 292 54.95 51.32 -22.96
CA ARG A 292 54.54 50.56 -24.15
C ARG A 292 53.17 51.00 -24.67
N LEU A 293 52.20 51.21 -23.78
CA LEU A 293 50.89 51.74 -24.16
C LEU A 293 51.00 53.15 -24.77
N LEU A 294 51.89 53.98 -24.23
CA LEU A 294 52.14 55.32 -24.76
C LEU A 294 52.71 55.29 -26.19
N ARG A 295 53.70 54.43 -26.45
CA ARG A 295 54.26 54.26 -27.80
C ARG A 295 53.22 53.76 -28.79
N LEU A 296 52.41 52.79 -28.38
CA LEU A 296 51.33 52.25 -29.19
C LEU A 296 50.26 53.29 -29.54
N ASP A 297 49.87 54.12 -28.56
CA ASP A 297 48.94 55.25 -28.75
C ASP A 297 49.53 56.33 -29.68
N ASP A 298 50.82 56.64 -29.54
CA ASP A 298 51.54 57.63 -30.36
C ASP A 298 51.75 57.16 -31.80
N GLU A 299 52.09 55.88 -32.02
CA GLU A 299 52.37 55.31 -33.36
C GLU A 299 51.10 54.88 -34.11
N LYS A 300 50.04 54.50 -33.39
CA LYS A 300 48.78 54.00 -33.95
C LYS A 300 47.59 54.75 -33.32
N PRO A 301 47.19 55.93 -33.84
CA PRO A 301 46.12 56.75 -33.24
C PRO A 301 44.75 56.08 -33.11
N TRP A 302 44.47 55.01 -33.88
CA TRP A 302 43.24 54.22 -33.77
C TRP A 302 43.19 53.32 -32.52
N ALA A 303 44.32 53.11 -31.83
CA ALA A 303 44.42 52.23 -30.66
C ALA A 303 43.85 52.85 -29.38
N GLY A 304 43.82 54.18 -29.26
CA GLY A 304 43.59 54.89 -27.99
C GLY A 304 42.29 54.51 -27.27
N GLN A 305 41.18 54.35 -27.99
CA GLN A 305 39.91 53.94 -27.38
C GLN A 305 39.95 52.50 -26.84
N THR A 306 40.60 51.59 -27.55
CA THR A 306 40.80 50.20 -27.10
C THR A 306 41.67 50.17 -25.84
N LEU A 307 42.70 51.01 -25.76
CA LEU A 307 43.54 51.12 -24.57
C LEU A 307 42.78 51.63 -23.34
N VAL A 308 41.91 52.64 -23.50
CA VAL A 308 41.05 53.13 -22.42
C VAL A 308 40.12 52.03 -21.91
N LEU A 309 39.46 51.28 -22.81
CA LEU A 309 38.56 50.18 -22.44
C LEU A 309 39.30 49.06 -21.70
N GLU A 310 40.48 48.65 -22.17
CA GLU A 310 41.25 47.59 -21.50
C GLU A 310 41.82 48.04 -20.14
N LEU A 311 42.16 49.32 -19.97
CA LEU A 311 42.52 49.89 -18.67
C LEU A 311 41.34 49.91 -17.69
N LEU A 312 40.13 50.26 -18.15
CA LEU A 312 38.91 50.20 -17.31
C LEU A 312 38.57 48.76 -16.94
N LYS A 313 38.55 47.81 -17.89
CA LYS A 313 38.36 46.38 -17.59
C LYS A 313 39.42 45.84 -16.63
N LYS A 314 40.66 46.32 -16.72
CA LYS A 314 41.72 45.97 -15.78
C LYS A 314 41.46 46.57 -14.39
N ALA A 315 40.96 47.80 -14.32
CA ALA A 315 40.56 48.45 -13.07
C ALA A 315 39.40 47.68 -12.40
N GLU A 316 38.38 47.31 -13.16
CA GLU A 316 37.24 46.49 -12.71
C GLU A 316 37.71 45.13 -12.17
N ARG A 317 38.51 44.38 -12.93
CA ARG A 317 38.99 43.05 -12.51
C ARG A 317 39.96 43.08 -11.33
N SER A 318 40.78 44.13 -11.21
CA SER A 318 41.82 44.21 -10.18
C SER A 318 41.42 45.04 -8.96
N GLY A 319 40.41 45.91 -9.06
CA GLY A 319 40.07 46.93 -8.06
C GLY A 319 41.19 47.94 -7.79
N GLU A 320 42.21 48.03 -8.66
CA GLU A 320 43.32 48.95 -8.48
C GLU A 320 43.03 50.31 -9.10
N ARG A 321 43.06 51.34 -8.23
CA ARG A 321 42.88 52.74 -8.59
C ARG A 321 43.81 53.24 -9.71
N TRP A 322 45.02 52.70 -9.82
CA TRP A 322 46.00 53.13 -10.82
C TRP A 322 45.49 52.95 -12.26
N TYR A 323 44.82 51.84 -12.57
CA TYR A 323 44.32 51.60 -13.93
C TYR A 323 43.14 52.52 -14.26
N LEU A 324 42.27 52.81 -13.28
CA LEU A 324 41.17 53.77 -13.43
C LEU A 324 41.71 55.19 -13.69
N GLU A 325 42.71 55.64 -12.94
CA GLU A 325 43.36 56.94 -13.16
C GLU A 325 44.05 57.02 -14.53
N LYS A 326 44.72 55.95 -14.96
CA LYS A 326 45.34 55.90 -16.29
C LYS A 326 44.32 55.86 -17.42
N ALA A 327 43.18 55.19 -17.25
CA ALA A 327 42.10 55.24 -18.23
C ALA A 327 41.61 56.68 -18.45
N PHE A 328 41.41 57.45 -17.36
CA PHE A 328 41.06 58.88 -17.47
C PHE A 328 42.15 59.71 -18.16
N GLU A 329 43.43 59.43 -17.87
CA GLU A 329 44.56 60.12 -18.51
C GLU A 329 44.64 59.85 -20.01
N PHE A 330 44.50 58.59 -20.45
CA PHE A 330 44.46 58.23 -21.88
C PHE A 330 43.21 58.79 -22.57
N ASN A 331 42.05 58.78 -21.89
CA ASN A 331 40.83 59.39 -22.43
C ASN A 331 40.99 60.90 -22.64
N ALA A 332 41.66 61.60 -21.74
CA ALA A 332 41.94 63.04 -21.87
C ALA A 332 42.97 63.37 -22.97
N ARG A 333 43.78 62.41 -23.41
CA ARG A 333 44.75 62.56 -24.51
C ARG A 333 44.14 62.31 -25.88
N SER A 334 43.02 61.62 -25.96
CA SER A 334 42.35 61.29 -27.23
C SER A 334 41.96 62.56 -27.98
N THR A 335 42.38 62.67 -29.25
CA THR A 335 42.01 63.78 -30.16
C THR A 335 40.69 63.53 -30.88
N VAL A 336 40.08 62.36 -30.70
CA VAL A 336 38.79 61.97 -31.28
C VAL A 336 37.69 62.39 -30.31
N GLU A 337 36.59 62.99 -30.78
CA GLU A 337 35.36 63.25 -30.01
C GLU A 337 34.69 61.91 -29.59
N ALA A 338 35.37 61.12 -28.76
CA ALA A 338 34.88 59.85 -28.26
C ALA A 338 34.01 60.10 -27.02
N GLN A 339 32.80 59.55 -27.01
CA GLN A 339 31.93 59.54 -25.83
C GLN A 339 32.65 58.85 -24.66
N LEU A 340 32.62 59.47 -23.47
CA LEU A 340 33.12 58.87 -22.24
C LEU A 340 32.43 57.52 -22.00
N PRO A 341 33.18 56.42 -21.77
CA PRO A 341 32.63 55.12 -21.42
C PRO A 341 32.13 55.11 -19.96
N ILE A 342 31.07 55.89 -19.70
CA ILE A 342 30.56 56.18 -18.35
C ILE A 342 30.11 54.93 -17.59
N GLU A 343 29.67 53.90 -18.32
CA GLU A 343 29.22 52.63 -17.75
C GLU A 343 30.41 51.82 -17.23
N GLU A 344 31.46 51.68 -18.05
CA GLU A 344 32.71 51.04 -17.65
C GLU A 344 33.42 51.82 -16.54
N ILE A 345 33.29 53.15 -16.50
CA ILE A 345 33.77 53.99 -15.39
C ILE A 345 33.03 53.68 -14.08
N VAL A 346 31.70 53.58 -14.11
CA VAL A 346 30.89 53.23 -12.93
C VAL A 346 31.21 51.82 -12.45
N LEU A 347 31.27 50.83 -13.34
CA LEU A 347 31.62 49.44 -12.98
C LEU A 347 33.02 49.34 -12.38
N SER A 348 34.01 50.00 -13.00
CA SER A 348 35.37 50.08 -12.49
C SER A 348 35.42 50.82 -11.14
N GLY A 349 34.67 51.91 -10.99
CA GLY A 349 34.55 52.67 -9.76
C GLY A 349 33.99 51.84 -8.62
N ILE A 350 32.92 51.07 -8.87
CA ILE A 350 32.33 50.15 -7.91
C ILE A 350 33.36 49.12 -7.47
N ALA A 351 34.04 48.44 -8.40
CA ALA A 351 35.05 47.44 -8.08
C ALA A 351 36.24 48.01 -7.28
N VAL A 352 36.68 49.23 -7.59
CA VAL A 352 37.74 49.93 -6.85
C VAL A 352 37.26 50.28 -5.44
N VAL A 353 36.01 50.72 -5.26
CA VAL A 353 35.47 51.08 -3.96
C VAL A 353 35.19 49.86 -3.08
N GLU A 354 34.61 48.79 -3.64
CA GLU A 354 34.40 47.52 -2.92
C GLU A 354 35.73 46.94 -2.41
N LYS A 355 36.84 47.15 -3.14
CA LYS A 355 38.17 46.69 -2.70
C LYS A 355 38.87 47.60 -1.70
N ASN A 356 38.68 48.92 -1.80
CA ASN A 356 39.42 49.90 -0.99
C ASN A 356 38.58 50.52 0.16
N GLU A 357 37.32 50.10 0.31
CA GLU A 357 36.36 50.54 1.34
C GLU A 357 36.19 52.07 1.45
N ASN A 358 36.42 52.80 0.35
CA ASN A 358 36.34 54.25 0.33
C ASN A 358 35.26 54.74 -0.64
N PRO A 359 34.08 55.18 -0.16
CA PRO A 359 32.94 55.54 -1.01
C PRO A 359 33.15 56.84 -1.81
N THR A 360 34.18 57.64 -1.49
CA THR A 360 34.41 58.96 -2.13
C THR A 360 34.55 58.87 -3.65
N ILE A 361 35.13 57.80 -4.19
CA ILE A 361 35.29 57.61 -5.64
C ILE A 361 33.92 57.47 -6.33
N LEU A 362 32.95 56.78 -5.70
CA LEU A 362 31.59 56.70 -6.27
C LEU A 362 30.88 58.04 -6.21
N LEU A 363 31.08 58.81 -5.14
CA LEU A 363 30.53 60.16 -5.01
C LEU A 363 31.14 61.14 -6.03
N ASP A 364 32.42 60.99 -6.37
CA ASP A 364 33.09 61.77 -7.42
C ASP A 364 32.61 61.40 -8.83
N ILE A 365 32.09 60.18 -9.02
CA ILE A 365 31.51 59.72 -10.29
C ILE A 365 30.05 60.19 -10.46
N VAL A 366 29.31 60.43 -9.37
CA VAL A 366 27.90 60.89 -9.43
C VAL A 366 27.70 62.14 -10.30
N PRO A 367 28.51 63.22 -10.19
CA PRO A 367 28.42 64.39 -11.09
C PRO A 367 28.64 64.05 -12.57
N LEU A 368 29.54 63.10 -12.88
CA LEU A 368 29.82 62.70 -14.27
C LEU A 368 28.60 62.03 -14.93
N ILE A 369 27.77 61.36 -14.13
CA ILE A 369 26.50 60.79 -14.58
C ILE A 369 25.50 61.90 -14.93
N GLU A 370 25.44 62.99 -14.15
CA GLU A 370 24.56 64.14 -14.41
C GLU A 370 24.90 64.86 -15.72
N GLU A 371 26.19 64.94 -16.06
CA GLU A 371 26.67 65.66 -17.25
C GLU A 371 26.61 64.82 -18.54
N SER A 372 26.70 63.50 -18.45
CA SER A 372 26.97 62.62 -19.61
C SER A 372 25.82 61.67 -19.98
N CYS A 373 24.79 61.53 -19.15
CA CYS A 373 23.72 60.55 -19.33
C CYS A 373 22.33 61.20 -19.49
N ASP A 374 21.42 60.51 -20.18
CA ASP A 374 19.99 60.82 -20.08
C ASP A 374 19.40 60.39 -18.73
N ALA A 375 18.19 60.85 -18.40
CA ALA A 375 17.54 60.57 -17.12
C ALA A 375 17.35 59.07 -16.84
N ALA A 376 17.13 58.25 -17.87
CA ALA A 376 16.91 56.82 -17.72
C ALA A 376 18.23 56.08 -17.40
N LYS A 377 19.31 56.41 -18.12
CA LYS A 377 20.65 55.86 -17.88
C LYS A 377 21.20 56.36 -16.54
N ALA A 378 20.95 57.61 -16.17
CA ALA A 378 21.34 58.17 -14.87
C ALA A 378 20.66 57.45 -13.69
N ALA A 379 19.35 57.21 -13.77
CA ALA A 379 18.62 56.46 -12.74
C ALA A 379 19.17 55.03 -12.56
N HIS A 380 19.56 54.36 -13.65
CA HIS A 380 20.17 53.03 -13.60
C HIS A 380 21.53 53.04 -12.89
N LEU A 381 22.40 54.00 -13.22
CA LEU A 381 23.74 54.11 -12.64
C LEU A 381 23.69 54.54 -11.17
N TYR A 382 22.80 55.47 -10.79
CA TYR A 382 22.58 55.80 -9.37
C TYR A 382 22.14 54.59 -8.56
N ARG A 383 21.24 53.76 -9.10
CA ARG A 383 20.84 52.52 -8.43
C ARG A 383 22.01 51.56 -8.24
N GLN A 384 22.90 51.40 -9.22
CA GLN A 384 24.10 50.56 -9.08
C GLN A 384 25.03 51.09 -7.96
N ILE A 385 25.20 52.41 -7.88
CA ILE A 385 25.95 53.06 -6.79
C ILE A 385 25.27 52.84 -5.44
N THR A 386 23.95 53.04 -5.36
CA THR A 386 23.16 52.80 -4.14
C THR A 386 23.29 51.36 -3.65
N ASP A 387 23.21 50.38 -4.55
CA ASP A 387 23.36 48.98 -4.20
C ASP A 387 24.77 48.67 -3.67
N ALA A 388 25.82 49.20 -4.30
CA ALA A 388 27.19 49.08 -3.82
C ALA A 388 27.38 49.71 -2.43
N LEU A 389 26.92 50.95 -2.22
CA LEU A 389 26.99 51.63 -0.92
C LEU A 389 26.18 50.90 0.17
N SER A 390 25.02 50.35 -0.18
CA SER A 390 24.20 49.55 0.73
C SER A 390 24.90 48.26 1.15
N ARG A 391 25.58 47.55 0.23
CA ARG A 391 26.37 46.35 0.56
C ARG A 391 27.56 46.67 1.48
N MET A 392 28.12 47.87 1.38
CA MET A 392 29.20 48.35 2.24
C MET A 392 28.70 48.82 3.62
N GLY A 393 27.39 48.83 3.87
CA GLY A 393 26.80 49.28 5.13
C GLY A 393 26.70 50.80 5.28
N ASP A 394 26.98 51.57 4.23
CA ASP A 394 26.89 53.04 4.23
C ASP A 394 25.47 53.51 3.91
N PHE A 395 24.58 53.32 4.88
CA PHE A 395 23.15 53.61 4.75
C PHE A 395 22.86 55.08 4.37
N TYR A 396 23.60 56.04 4.93
CA TYR A 396 23.30 57.46 4.75
C TYR A 396 23.65 57.95 3.34
N HIS A 397 24.79 57.56 2.78
CA HIS A 397 25.10 57.90 1.39
C HIS A 397 24.25 57.08 0.42
N ALA A 398 23.96 55.81 0.72
CA ALA A 398 23.09 54.98 -0.11
C ALA A 398 21.67 55.58 -0.23
N ILE A 399 21.07 56.06 0.87
CA ILE A 399 19.73 56.65 0.83
C ILE A 399 19.72 58.02 0.13
N GLU A 400 20.83 58.78 0.20
CA GLU A 400 20.99 60.05 -0.51
C GLU A 400 21.13 59.86 -2.03
N VAL A 401 21.95 58.89 -2.47
CA VAL A 401 22.05 58.54 -3.89
C VAL A 401 20.74 57.93 -4.39
N MET A 402 20.06 57.15 -3.56
CA MET A 402 18.73 56.61 -3.89
C MET A 402 17.70 57.70 -4.14
N LYS A 403 17.73 58.81 -3.40
CA LYS A 403 16.86 59.97 -3.66
C LYS A 403 17.04 60.52 -5.08
N LYS A 404 18.29 60.59 -5.58
CA LYS A 404 18.58 60.99 -6.97
C LYS A 404 18.04 59.97 -7.98
N ALA A 405 18.13 58.67 -7.67
CA ALA A 405 17.53 57.62 -8.48
C ALA A 405 16.00 57.73 -8.51
N SER A 406 15.34 57.90 -7.36
CA SER A 406 13.88 58.01 -7.23
C SER A 406 13.31 59.23 -7.93
N THR A 407 14.03 60.36 -7.90
CA THR A 407 13.61 61.61 -8.57
C THR A 407 13.85 61.62 -10.08
N SER A 408 14.80 60.81 -10.57
CA SER A 408 15.13 60.71 -11.99
C SER A 408 14.43 59.54 -12.70
N ALA A 409 13.83 58.61 -11.93
CA ALA A 409 13.20 57.41 -12.46
C ALA A 409 11.86 57.72 -13.16
N GLN A 410 11.82 57.53 -14.48
CA GLN A 410 10.57 57.59 -15.25
C GLN A 410 9.78 56.27 -15.23
N ARG A 411 10.46 55.15 -14.94
CA ARG A 411 9.88 53.81 -14.77
C ARG A 411 10.64 53.05 -13.70
N ILE A 412 9.90 52.36 -12.85
CA ILE A 412 10.46 51.52 -11.79
C ILE A 412 10.58 50.09 -12.31
N ASN A 413 11.80 49.57 -12.33
CA ASN A 413 12.09 48.18 -12.66
C ASN A 413 12.28 47.35 -11.38
N ALA A 414 12.29 46.02 -11.51
CA ALA A 414 12.42 45.10 -10.38
C ALA A 414 13.66 45.40 -9.51
N GLN A 415 14.80 45.70 -10.14
CA GLN A 415 16.05 45.99 -9.43
C GLN A 415 15.94 47.26 -8.56
N PHE A 416 15.26 48.30 -9.04
CA PHE A 416 14.99 49.50 -8.25
C PHE A 416 14.09 49.17 -7.05
N PHE A 417 13.07 48.34 -7.28
CA PHE A 417 12.15 47.90 -6.26
C PHE A 417 12.89 47.13 -5.15
N ASP A 418 13.72 46.15 -5.49
CA ASP A 418 14.49 45.33 -4.53
C ASP A 418 15.48 46.19 -3.72
N THR A 419 16.16 47.13 -4.39
CA THR A 419 17.10 48.04 -3.72
C THR A 419 16.37 48.96 -2.74
N SER A 420 15.17 49.43 -3.11
CA SER A 420 14.31 50.23 -2.24
C SER A 420 13.85 49.43 -1.03
N VAL A 421 13.36 48.20 -1.23
CA VAL A 421 12.92 47.30 -0.14
C VAL A 421 14.06 47.06 0.85
N ARG A 422 15.28 46.79 0.37
CA ARG A 422 16.46 46.59 1.24
C ARG A 422 16.76 47.81 2.10
N LEU A 423 16.74 49.01 1.52
CA LEU A 423 16.95 50.25 2.27
C LEU A 423 15.81 50.54 3.25
N ILE A 424 14.56 50.23 2.90
CA ILE A 424 13.41 50.36 3.82
C ILE A 424 13.60 49.42 5.02
N LYS A 425 13.97 48.15 4.79
CA LYS A 425 14.28 47.19 5.87
C LYS A 425 15.43 47.66 6.76
N GLU A 426 16.49 48.20 6.18
CA GLU A 426 17.60 48.76 6.96
C GLU A 426 17.17 50.01 7.75
N GLY A 427 16.23 50.80 7.21
CA GLY A 427 15.57 51.88 7.93
C GLY A 427 14.75 51.38 9.13
N ILE A 428 14.10 50.21 9.05
CA ILE A 428 13.43 49.56 10.19
C ILE A 428 14.45 49.19 11.28
N ARG A 429 15.55 48.50 10.90
CA ARG A 429 16.60 48.08 11.86
C ARG A 429 17.26 49.24 12.60
N ARG A 430 17.25 50.43 12.00
CA ARG A 430 17.85 51.65 12.56
C ARG A 430 16.82 52.57 13.23
N ASP A 431 15.54 52.22 13.20
CA ASP A 431 14.42 53.08 13.64
C ASP A 431 14.39 54.46 12.93
N GLU A 432 14.89 54.52 11.69
CA GLU A 432 15.02 55.73 10.87
C GLU A 432 13.92 55.83 9.79
N THR A 433 12.68 55.49 10.17
CA THR A 433 11.52 55.45 9.25
C THR A 433 11.22 56.81 8.60
N ARG A 434 11.61 57.92 9.27
CA ARG A 434 11.51 59.28 8.72
C ARG A 434 12.42 59.50 7.51
N LEU A 435 13.66 59.00 7.54
CA LEU A 435 14.60 59.13 6.43
C LEU A 435 14.13 58.34 5.21
N VAL A 436 13.55 57.15 5.43
CA VAL A 436 12.92 56.34 4.38
C VAL A 436 11.75 57.08 3.73
N ARG A 437 10.88 57.69 4.55
CA ARG A 437 9.75 58.48 4.07
C ARG A 437 10.19 59.66 3.21
N GLU A 438 11.17 60.44 3.70
CA GLU A 438 11.60 61.69 3.05
C GLU A 438 12.43 61.46 1.77
N ASN A 439 13.24 60.38 1.70
CA ASN A 439 14.22 60.20 0.63
C ASN A 439 13.83 59.14 -0.41
N ILE A 440 12.98 58.18 -0.05
CA ILE A 440 12.52 57.12 -0.96
C ILE A 440 11.04 57.33 -1.27
N LEU A 441 10.17 57.26 -0.27
CA LEU A 441 8.72 57.16 -0.49
C LEU A 441 8.09 58.46 -1.02
N ALA A 442 8.54 59.63 -0.56
CA ALA A 442 7.96 60.93 -0.93
C ALA A 442 8.15 61.30 -2.42
N ALA A 443 9.12 60.70 -3.10
CA ALA A 443 9.41 60.95 -4.51
C ALA A 443 8.64 60.01 -5.46
N LEU A 444 7.90 59.03 -4.93
CA LEU A 444 7.25 57.96 -5.71
C LEU A 444 5.73 58.12 -5.72
N GLU A 445 5.07 57.51 -6.72
CA GLU A 445 3.61 57.39 -6.75
C GLU A 445 3.10 56.54 -5.58
N THR A 446 1.91 56.87 -5.08
CA THR A 446 1.34 56.25 -3.86
C THR A 446 1.22 54.73 -3.97
N ASP A 447 0.86 54.18 -5.13
CA ASP A 447 0.69 52.74 -5.32
C ASP A 447 2.03 51.98 -5.26
N ILE A 448 3.09 52.60 -5.78
CA ILE A 448 4.46 52.08 -5.71
C ILE A 448 4.97 52.16 -4.27
N ALA A 449 4.76 53.31 -3.60
CA ALA A 449 5.16 53.49 -2.21
C ALA A 449 4.45 52.47 -1.29
N ASN A 450 3.16 52.22 -1.51
CA ASN A 450 2.40 51.18 -0.81
C ASN A 450 3.01 49.79 -1.04
N SER A 451 3.29 49.43 -2.30
CA SER A 451 3.87 48.13 -2.66
C SER A 451 5.24 47.92 -2.00
N LEU A 452 6.08 48.97 -1.95
CA LEU A 452 7.38 48.94 -1.31
C LEU A 452 7.28 48.77 0.21
N VAL A 453 6.37 49.51 0.85
CA VAL A 453 6.11 49.39 2.31
C VAL A 453 5.58 47.99 2.63
N HIS A 454 4.62 47.50 1.86
CA HIS A 454 4.03 46.17 2.03
C HIS A 454 5.10 45.08 1.94
N GLN A 455 5.89 45.05 0.87
CA GLN A 455 6.95 44.06 0.68
C GLN A 455 8.02 44.17 1.78
N ALA A 456 8.48 45.38 2.11
CA ALA A 456 9.53 45.54 3.11
C ALA A 456 9.10 45.13 4.52
N VAL A 457 7.88 45.50 4.94
CA VAL A 457 7.34 45.14 6.25
C VAL A 457 7.07 43.63 6.34
N THR A 458 6.47 43.03 5.30
CA THR A 458 6.23 41.57 5.29
C THR A 458 7.53 40.78 5.22
N ASP A 459 8.51 41.19 4.41
CA ASP A 459 9.83 40.53 4.32
C ASP A 459 10.63 40.67 5.62
N PHE A 460 10.50 41.79 6.33
CA PHE A 460 11.09 41.94 7.66
C PHE A 460 10.47 40.93 8.65
N CYS A 461 9.14 40.80 8.65
CA CYS A 461 8.43 39.79 9.44
C CYS A 461 8.73 38.34 9.00
N LYS A 462 9.13 38.10 7.75
CA LYS A 462 9.48 36.76 7.22
C LYS A 462 10.91 36.34 7.50
N GLU A 463 11.86 37.26 7.38
CA GLU A 463 13.30 36.94 7.35
C GLU A 463 14.01 37.21 8.68
N ASP A 464 13.68 38.32 9.35
CA ASP A 464 14.44 38.75 10.53
C ASP A 464 14.06 37.94 11.78
N ASN A 465 14.93 37.91 12.79
CA ASN A 465 14.71 37.11 13.99
C ASN A 465 13.58 37.72 14.85
N PHE A 466 12.94 36.90 15.71
CA PHE A 466 11.79 37.36 16.49
C PHE A 466 12.14 38.47 17.50
N ASP A 467 13.37 38.51 18.03
CA ASP A 467 13.79 39.56 18.96
C ASP A 467 13.92 40.93 18.28
N GLU A 468 14.44 40.94 17.05
CA GLU A 468 14.54 42.13 16.20
C GLU A 468 13.15 42.60 15.76
N VAL A 469 12.24 41.69 15.38
CA VAL A 469 10.86 42.04 15.05
C VAL A 469 10.15 42.68 16.24
N VAL A 470 10.27 42.08 17.44
CA VAL A 470 9.67 42.64 18.66
C VAL A 470 10.27 44.00 18.99
N ARG A 471 11.60 44.12 18.95
CA ARG A 471 12.32 45.36 19.24
C ARG A 471 11.89 46.51 18.32
N HIS A 472 11.72 46.23 17.04
CA HIS A 472 11.39 47.22 16.01
C HIS A 472 9.89 47.29 15.67
N THR A 473 9.02 46.76 16.54
CA THR A 473 7.56 46.89 16.42
C THR A 473 7.09 48.34 16.21
N PRO A 474 7.64 49.36 16.89
CA PRO A 474 7.27 50.75 16.63
C PRO A 474 7.62 51.23 15.21
N ALA A 475 8.78 50.84 14.67
CA ALA A 475 9.18 51.20 13.31
C ALA A 475 8.32 50.49 12.25
N ILE A 476 7.98 49.21 12.48
CA ILE A 476 7.03 48.46 11.64
C ILE A 476 5.67 49.18 11.62
N LYS A 477 5.18 49.60 12.78
CA LYS A 477 3.94 50.38 12.90
C LYS A 477 4.02 51.71 12.14
N ASP A 478 5.09 52.47 12.32
CA ASP A 478 5.24 53.79 11.71
C ASP A 478 5.30 53.73 10.17
N LEU A 479 5.85 52.63 9.61
CA LEU A 479 5.83 52.38 8.17
C LEU A 479 4.49 51.82 7.70
N ALA A 480 3.89 50.87 8.43
CA ALA A 480 2.57 50.33 8.09
C ALA A 480 1.49 51.43 8.08
N GLY A 481 1.60 52.44 8.95
CA GLY A 481 0.72 53.62 8.94
C GLY A 481 0.84 54.52 7.72
N LEU A 482 1.84 54.31 6.86
CA LEU A 482 1.95 54.95 5.55
C LEU A 482 1.25 54.16 4.44
N HIS A 483 0.83 52.93 4.72
CA HIS A 483 0.12 52.07 3.78
C HIS A 483 -1.38 52.39 3.78
N GLN A 484 -2.01 52.47 2.60
CA GLN A 484 -3.45 52.75 2.51
C GLN A 484 -4.32 51.70 3.21
N THR A 485 -3.90 50.43 3.23
CA THR A 485 -4.57 49.33 3.96
C THR A 485 -3.72 48.86 5.15
N GLN A 486 -3.40 49.79 6.05
CA GLN A 486 -2.57 49.51 7.24
C GLN A 486 -3.07 48.31 8.06
N ASP A 487 -4.39 48.20 8.26
CA ASP A 487 -5.01 47.19 9.12
C ASP A 487 -4.83 45.78 8.52
N THR A 488 -4.98 45.67 7.20
CA THR A 488 -4.73 44.42 6.46
C THR A 488 -3.26 44.02 6.51
N LEU A 489 -2.34 44.97 6.36
CA LEU A 489 -0.90 44.71 6.43
C LEU A 489 -0.47 44.24 7.84
N LEU A 490 -1.00 44.86 8.90
CA LEU A 490 -0.74 44.46 10.29
C LEU A 490 -1.34 43.09 10.63
N PHE A 491 -2.51 42.76 10.09
CA PHE A 491 -3.11 41.43 10.18
C PHE A 491 -2.25 40.36 9.48
N GLU A 492 -1.77 40.65 8.27
CA GLU A 492 -0.88 39.76 7.52
C GLU A 492 0.44 39.53 8.26
N CYS A 493 1.03 40.58 8.85
CA CYS A 493 2.23 40.44 9.68
C CYS A 493 2.01 39.51 10.87
N ASN A 494 0.87 39.61 11.56
CA ASN A 494 0.50 38.68 12.62
C ASN A 494 0.46 37.24 12.10
N THR A 495 -0.23 37.02 10.98
CA THR A 495 -0.37 35.70 10.35
C THR A 495 0.99 35.10 9.97
N ILE A 496 1.88 35.91 9.36
CA ILE A 496 3.24 35.49 9.00
C ILE A 496 4.03 35.05 10.24
N LEU A 497 3.99 35.83 11.31
CA LEU A 497 4.74 35.54 12.53
C LEU A 497 4.20 34.30 13.26
N ILE A 498 2.87 34.13 13.30
CA ILE A 498 2.23 32.91 13.77
C ILE A 498 2.71 31.70 12.96
N GLY A 499 2.67 31.79 11.62
CA GLY A 499 3.12 30.72 10.71
C GLY A 499 4.60 30.38 10.83
N ARG A 500 5.46 31.34 11.18
CA ARG A 500 6.88 31.10 11.51
C ARG A 500 7.11 30.46 12.87
N GLY A 501 6.07 30.31 13.69
CA GLY A 501 6.14 29.71 15.02
C GLY A 501 6.57 30.69 16.12
N PHE A 502 6.23 31.98 16.01
CA PHE A 502 6.56 33.00 17.00
C PHE A 502 6.14 32.59 18.43
N ILE A 503 4.90 32.13 18.59
CA ILE A 503 4.32 31.73 19.90
C ILE A 503 5.06 30.53 20.52
N ARG A 504 5.73 29.70 19.69
CA ARG A 504 6.54 28.58 20.20
C ARG A 504 7.81 29.08 20.88
N GLN A 505 8.36 30.21 20.43
CA GLN A 505 9.69 30.67 20.84
C GLN A 505 9.64 31.90 21.75
N LYS A 506 8.57 32.69 21.71
CA LYS A 506 8.44 33.99 22.38
C LYS A 506 7.06 34.17 23.01
N ASP A 507 6.96 35.18 23.89
CA ASP A 507 5.71 35.54 24.56
C ASP A 507 4.69 36.15 23.56
N PRO A 508 3.43 35.68 23.53
CA PRO A 508 2.38 36.18 22.62
C PRO A 508 2.10 37.69 22.71
N SER A 509 2.49 38.35 23.80
CA SER A 509 2.27 39.79 24.02
C SER A 509 2.77 40.68 22.88
N GLY A 510 3.85 40.29 22.18
CA GLY A 510 4.32 41.00 20.99
C GLY A 510 3.32 40.99 19.82
N LEU A 511 2.67 39.84 19.58
CA LEU A 511 1.64 39.69 18.56
C LEU A 511 0.35 40.40 18.98
N VAL A 512 -0.05 40.26 20.25
CA VAL A 512 -1.21 40.98 20.79
C VAL A 512 -1.01 42.50 20.69
N SER A 513 0.21 43.00 20.93
CA SER A 513 0.55 44.41 20.75
C SER A 513 0.38 44.86 19.30
N LEU A 514 0.77 44.04 18.31
CA LEU A 514 0.57 44.31 16.88
C LEU A 514 -0.92 44.28 16.51
N ALA A 515 -1.65 43.26 16.96
CA ALA A 515 -3.09 43.12 16.73
C ALA A 515 -3.87 44.32 17.30
N ASN A 516 -3.50 44.80 18.49
CA ASN A 516 -4.12 45.96 19.13
C ASN A 516 -3.92 47.29 18.39
N GLN A 517 -3.01 47.35 17.40
CA GLN A 517 -2.87 48.52 16.53
C GLN A 517 -3.85 48.54 15.36
N ILE A 518 -4.52 47.43 15.06
CA ILE A 518 -5.52 47.32 14.01
C ILE A 518 -6.76 48.10 14.45
N VAL A 519 -7.20 49.07 13.63
CA VAL A 519 -8.35 49.93 13.93
C VAL A 519 -9.66 49.22 13.59
N ASP A 520 -9.70 48.49 12.46
CA ASP A 520 -10.81 47.62 12.10
C ASP A 520 -11.02 46.53 13.16
N GLN A 521 -12.16 46.59 13.83
CA GLN A 521 -12.50 45.67 14.91
C GLN A 521 -12.54 44.20 14.45
N THR A 522 -13.06 43.94 13.24
CA THR A 522 -13.21 42.58 12.72
C THR A 522 -11.84 41.95 12.47
N LEU A 523 -10.95 42.70 11.81
CA LEU A 523 -9.58 42.23 11.54
C LEU A 523 -8.76 42.07 12.82
N ARG A 524 -8.96 42.95 13.81
CA ARG A 524 -8.33 42.83 15.12
C ARG A 524 -8.77 41.56 15.85
N GLU A 525 -10.08 41.31 15.90
CA GLU A 525 -10.64 40.13 16.57
C GLU A 525 -10.22 38.84 15.86
N GLN A 526 -10.14 38.84 14.52
CA GLN A 526 -9.57 37.73 13.75
C GLN A 526 -8.10 37.49 14.08
N ALA A 527 -7.27 38.55 14.20
CA ALA A 527 -5.87 38.42 14.61
C ALA A 527 -5.76 37.80 16.01
N ILE A 528 -6.55 38.27 16.97
CA ILE A 528 -6.57 37.75 18.34
C ILE A 528 -7.03 36.29 18.35
N SER A 529 -8.08 35.94 17.60
CA SER A 529 -8.55 34.56 17.45
C SER A 529 -7.45 33.63 16.91
N ALA A 530 -6.70 34.05 15.89
CA ALA A 530 -5.58 33.28 15.35
C ALA A 530 -4.46 33.05 16.39
N ILE A 531 -4.14 34.07 17.20
CA ILE A 531 -3.18 33.96 18.31
C ILE A 531 -3.68 32.95 19.36
N VAL A 532 -4.96 33.05 19.76
CA VAL A 532 -5.59 32.15 20.74
C VAL A 532 -5.51 30.69 20.28
N ILE A 533 -5.86 30.40 19.03
CA ILE A 533 -5.89 29.03 18.51
C ILE A 533 -4.48 28.43 18.45
N GLU A 534 -3.48 29.17 17.96
CA GLU A 534 -2.09 28.68 17.93
C GLU A 534 -1.55 28.50 19.36
N MET A 535 -1.90 29.40 20.31
CA MET A 535 -1.57 29.20 21.73
C MET A 535 -2.18 27.89 22.24
N ALA A 536 -3.44 27.60 21.95
CA ALA A 536 -4.09 26.36 22.37
C ALA A 536 -3.41 25.12 21.77
N GLN A 537 -3.10 25.13 20.47
CA GLN A 537 -2.37 24.05 19.80
C GLN A 537 -0.99 23.79 20.44
N ILE A 538 -0.25 24.85 20.77
CA ILE A 538 1.05 24.73 21.45
C ILE A 538 0.87 24.20 22.88
N GLY A 539 -0.19 24.61 23.57
CA GLY A 539 -0.57 24.08 24.89
C GLY A 539 -0.76 22.57 24.84
N VAL A 540 -1.48 22.04 23.85
CA VAL A 540 -1.64 20.59 23.64
C VAL A 540 -0.29 19.94 23.34
N ALA A 541 0.44 20.44 22.34
CA ALA A 541 1.73 19.86 21.92
C ALA A 541 2.79 19.82 23.05
N ARG A 542 2.70 20.72 24.04
CA ARG A 542 3.59 20.76 25.21
C ARG A 542 2.98 20.13 26.47
N LYS A 543 1.72 19.70 26.42
CA LYS A 543 0.92 19.28 27.58
C LYS A 543 0.90 20.33 28.69
N ASP A 544 0.83 21.61 28.31
CA ASP A 544 0.87 22.75 29.21
C ASP A 544 -0.52 23.40 29.36
N ARG A 545 -1.16 23.09 30.49
CA ARG A 545 -2.49 23.61 30.86
C ARG A 545 -2.49 25.12 31.11
N GLU A 546 -1.35 25.70 31.50
CA GLU A 546 -1.26 27.14 31.75
C GLU A 546 -1.37 27.93 30.44
N ILE A 547 -0.81 27.40 29.35
CA ILE A 547 -0.94 28.00 28.01
C ILE A 547 -2.39 27.93 27.53
N LEU A 548 -3.08 26.80 27.71
CA LEU A 548 -4.51 26.68 27.40
C LEU A 548 -5.34 27.67 28.21
N ARG A 549 -5.08 27.81 29.51
CA ARG A 549 -5.78 28.79 30.36
C ARG A 549 -5.55 30.23 29.89
N ARG A 550 -4.33 30.56 29.47
CA ARG A 550 -4.00 31.89 28.92
C ARG A 550 -4.67 32.12 27.56
N ALA A 551 -4.77 31.09 26.71
CA ALA A 551 -5.50 31.15 25.45
C ALA A 551 -6.99 31.41 25.70
N THR A 552 -7.60 30.67 26.65
CA THR A 552 -8.99 30.93 27.09
C THR A 552 -9.15 32.35 27.62
N ALA A 553 -8.25 32.84 28.46
CA ALA A 553 -8.32 34.21 28.97
C ALA A 553 -8.21 35.27 27.86
N LEU A 554 -7.37 35.03 26.85
CA LEU A 554 -7.17 35.95 25.73
C LEU A 554 -8.43 36.05 24.83
N THR A 555 -9.32 35.05 24.81
CA THR A 555 -10.63 35.17 24.14
C THR A 555 -11.48 36.32 24.69
N CYS A 556 -11.25 36.75 25.95
CA CYS A 556 -11.97 37.88 26.54
C CYS A 556 -11.66 39.23 25.88
N GLU A 557 -10.56 39.34 25.13
CA GLU A 557 -10.21 40.53 24.33
C GLU A 557 -11.05 40.64 23.04
N ILE A 558 -11.75 39.57 22.64
CA ILE A 558 -12.70 39.56 21.51
C ILE A 558 -14.05 40.08 22.00
N MET A 559 -14.55 41.19 21.45
CA MET A 559 -15.78 41.82 21.96
C MET A 559 -17.04 41.23 21.34
N ASP A 560 -16.99 40.86 20.05
CA ASP A 560 -18.09 40.17 19.37
C ASP A 560 -18.32 38.77 19.97
N GLN A 561 -19.57 38.47 20.34
CA GLN A 561 -19.91 37.21 21.01
C GLN A 561 -19.77 36.00 20.09
N GLN A 562 -20.05 36.16 18.79
CA GLN A 562 -19.93 35.08 17.81
C GLN A 562 -18.45 34.75 17.55
N ALA A 563 -17.62 35.75 17.27
CA ALA A 563 -16.18 35.57 17.09
C ALA A 563 -15.50 35.01 18.36
N ARG A 564 -15.96 35.42 19.56
CA ARG A 564 -15.48 34.87 20.83
C ARG A 564 -15.87 33.40 20.98
N ALA A 565 -17.11 33.03 20.65
CA ALA A 565 -17.56 31.64 20.71
C ALA A 565 -16.79 30.74 19.73
N GLU A 566 -16.47 31.24 18.53
CA GLU A 566 -15.63 30.53 17.56
C GLU A 566 -14.20 30.31 18.08
N ALA A 567 -13.57 31.36 18.61
CA ALA A 567 -12.23 31.27 19.19
C ALA A 567 -12.21 30.30 20.39
N LEU A 568 -13.20 30.40 21.29
CA LEU A 568 -13.31 29.51 22.45
C LEU A 568 -13.61 28.07 22.03
N GLY A 569 -14.47 27.85 21.03
CA GLY A 569 -14.71 26.55 20.43
C GLY A 569 -13.43 25.92 19.87
N GLY A 570 -12.57 26.72 19.23
CA GLY A 570 -11.24 26.29 18.80
C GLY A 570 -10.34 25.86 19.97
N VAL A 571 -10.40 26.55 21.12
CA VAL A 571 -9.67 26.13 22.34
C VAL A 571 -10.24 24.82 22.89
N VAL A 572 -11.57 24.64 22.88
CA VAL A 572 -12.23 23.40 23.32
C VAL A 572 -11.82 22.21 22.45
N ASP A 573 -11.77 22.38 21.13
CA ASP A 573 -11.32 21.33 20.20
C ASP A 573 -9.89 20.87 20.56
N GLN A 574 -8.99 21.82 20.86
CA GLN A 574 -7.63 21.49 21.31
C GLN A 574 -7.61 20.86 22.70
N ALA A 575 -8.42 21.35 23.64
CA ALA A 575 -8.53 20.77 24.98
C ALA A 575 -9.07 19.32 24.94
N ALA A 576 -9.94 18.99 23.98
CA ALA A 576 -10.41 17.62 23.76
C ALA A 576 -9.28 16.68 23.35
N VAL A 577 -8.41 17.11 22.42
CA VAL A 577 -7.23 16.34 22.02
C VAL A 577 -6.32 16.08 23.23
N LEU A 578 -6.04 17.11 24.03
CA LEU A 578 -5.22 16.93 25.23
C LEU A 578 -5.89 16.02 26.27
N ALA A 579 -7.21 16.14 26.46
CA ALA A 579 -7.96 15.28 27.36
C ALA A 579 -7.82 13.81 26.97
N VAL A 580 -7.92 13.50 25.67
CA VAL A 580 -7.70 12.15 25.13
C VAL A 580 -6.27 11.67 25.39
N GLU A 581 -5.26 12.50 25.09
CA GLU A 581 -3.84 12.13 25.24
C GLU A 581 -3.41 11.92 26.70
N ASP A 582 -4.00 12.68 27.64
CA ASP A 582 -3.67 12.62 29.07
C ASP A 582 -4.62 11.72 29.87
N GLY A 583 -5.73 11.26 29.26
CA GLY A 583 -6.78 10.50 29.95
C GLY A 583 -7.50 11.30 31.04
N ASP A 584 -7.64 12.62 30.86
CA ASP A 584 -8.23 13.54 31.85
C ASP A 584 -9.56 14.12 31.37
N LEU A 585 -10.66 13.45 31.74
CA LEU A 585 -12.03 13.89 31.46
C LEU A 585 -12.37 15.24 32.14
N ASP A 586 -11.75 15.55 33.29
CA ASP A 586 -12.08 16.77 34.05
C ASP A 586 -11.69 18.04 33.27
N LEU A 587 -10.76 17.95 32.32
CA LEU A 587 -10.41 19.06 31.44
C LEU A 587 -11.60 19.50 30.58
N LEU A 588 -12.33 18.54 29.98
CA LEU A 588 -13.54 18.83 29.19
C LEU A 588 -14.68 19.34 30.06
N HIS A 589 -14.82 18.81 31.27
CA HIS A 589 -15.76 19.33 32.25
C HIS A 589 -15.43 20.79 32.63
N GLY A 590 -14.16 21.11 32.84
CA GLY A 590 -13.68 22.46 33.08
C GLY A 590 -13.99 23.41 31.92
N MET A 591 -13.77 22.96 30.67
CA MET A 591 -14.10 23.73 29.47
C MET A 591 -15.60 24.02 29.34
N ARG A 592 -16.45 23.06 29.72
CA ARG A 592 -17.91 23.27 29.80
C ARG A 592 -18.26 24.40 30.77
N ILE A 593 -17.74 24.35 32.00
CA ILE A 593 -18.01 25.36 33.03
C ILE A 593 -17.52 26.74 32.59
N LEU A 594 -16.29 26.81 32.06
CA LEU A 594 -15.70 28.06 31.59
C LEU A 594 -16.50 28.66 30.44
N SER A 595 -16.90 27.86 29.45
CA SER A 595 -17.68 28.32 28.30
C SER A 595 -19.04 28.89 28.72
N ALA A 596 -19.72 28.22 29.66
CA ALA A 596 -20.97 28.72 30.23
C ALA A 596 -20.83 30.03 31.03
N SER A 597 -19.63 30.33 31.53
CA SER A 597 -19.36 31.56 32.28
C SER A 597 -18.90 32.75 31.41
N LEU A 598 -18.34 32.48 30.22
CA LEU A 598 -17.69 33.49 29.36
C LEU A 598 -18.55 33.94 28.17
N LEU A 599 -19.61 33.20 27.84
CA LEU A 599 -20.49 33.43 26.70
C LEU A 599 -21.95 33.61 27.12
N GLU A 600 -22.69 34.39 26.34
CA GLU A 600 -24.14 34.46 26.44
C GLU A 600 -24.82 33.12 26.07
N PRO A 601 -26.03 32.83 26.60
CA PRO A 601 -26.67 31.51 26.43
C PRO A 601 -26.75 31.02 24.98
N ASP A 602 -27.11 31.90 24.04
CA ASP A 602 -27.30 31.52 22.63
C ASP A 602 -25.98 31.13 21.96
N HIS A 603 -24.87 31.81 22.29
CA HIS A 603 -23.54 31.54 21.75
C HIS A 603 -22.83 30.40 22.47
N CYS A 604 -23.20 30.15 23.74
CA CYS A 604 -22.71 29.03 24.53
C CYS A 604 -23.13 27.68 23.92
N LEU A 605 -24.31 27.59 23.30
CA LEU A 605 -24.79 26.36 22.65
C LEU A 605 -23.83 25.85 21.57
N PHE A 606 -23.24 26.76 20.78
CA PHE A 606 -22.24 26.39 19.77
C PHE A 606 -21.02 25.71 20.41
N VAL A 607 -20.47 26.29 21.48
CA VAL A 607 -19.32 25.73 22.18
C VAL A 607 -19.67 24.45 22.93
N MET A 608 -20.90 24.32 23.45
CA MET A 608 -21.39 23.06 24.03
C MET A 608 -21.40 21.93 23.00
N GLY A 609 -21.72 22.22 21.74
CA GLY A 609 -21.59 21.24 20.65
C GLY A 609 -20.15 20.75 20.47
N LYS A 610 -19.16 21.65 20.59
CA LYS A 610 -17.73 21.28 20.56
C LYS A 610 -17.32 20.44 21.78
N VAL A 611 -17.82 20.76 22.97
CA VAL A 611 -17.61 19.96 24.18
C VAL A 611 -18.18 18.54 24.02
N ILE A 612 -19.41 18.41 23.50
CA ILE A 612 -20.03 17.10 23.20
C ILE A 612 -19.15 16.30 22.25
N HIS A 613 -18.67 16.92 21.16
CA HIS A 613 -17.78 16.24 20.22
C HIS A 613 -16.48 15.77 20.89
N GLY A 614 -15.88 16.61 21.75
CA GLY A 614 -14.71 16.24 22.55
C GLY A 614 -14.97 15.07 23.50
N LEU A 615 -16.13 15.03 24.15
CA LEU A 615 -16.55 13.92 25.01
C LEU A 615 -16.78 12.62 24.23
N ILE A 616 -17.30 12.70 23.00
CA ILE A 616 -17.45 11.56 22.10
C ILE A 616 -16.08 11.01 21.71
N MET A 617 -15.17 11.87 21.26
CA MET A 617 -13.79 11.48 20.93
C MET A 617 -13.10 10.81 22.12
N TYR A 618 -13.19 11.40 23.31
CA TYR A 618 -12.67 10.81 24.54
C TYR A 618 -13.32 9.47 24.86
N GLY A 619 -14.64 9.37 24.72
CA GLY A 619 -15.40 8.15 24.96
C GLY A 619 -14.94 7.00 24.08
N ILE A 620 -14.72 7.25 22.79
CA ILE A 620 -14.24 6.25 21.82
C ILE A 620 -12.79 5.83 22.13
N GLU A 621 -11.87 6.78 22.26
CA GLU A 621 -10.44 6.49 22.41
C GLU A 621 -10.09 5.86 23.78
N GLN A 622 -10.78 6.26 24.85
CA GLN A 622 -10.57 5.75 26.20
C GLN A 622 -11.60 4.68 26.62
N LEU A 623 -12.45 4.22 25.70
CA LEU A 623 -13.54 3.26 25.93
C LEU A 623 -14.44 3.63 27.14
N SER A 624 -14.73 4.93 27.29
CA SER A 624 -15.38 5.50 28.47
C SER A 624 -16.86 5.80 28.24
N LEU A 625 -17.73 4.90 28.71
CA LEU A 625 -19.19 5.12 28.71
C LEU A 625 -19.60 6.31 29.57
N ARG A 626 -18.81 6.64 30.60
CA ARG A 626 -19.06 7.84 31.43
C ARG A 626 -18.96 9.12 30.62
N ALA A 627 -17.97 9.23 29.72
CA ALA A 627 -17.80 10.41 28.87
C ALA A 627 -18.98 10.57 27.90
N LEU A 628 -19.42 9.47 27.28
CA LEU A 628 -20.60 9.46 26.42
C LEU A 628 -21.88 9.78 27.20
N GLY A 629 -22.01 9.28 28.44
CA GLY A 629 -23.13 9.62 29.32
C GLY A 629 -23.18 11.10 29.67
N GLU A 630 -22.04 11.74 29.93
CA GLU A 630 -21.96 13.19 30.12
C GLU A 630 -22.34 13.95 28.84
N ALA A 631 -21.94 13.47 27.66
CA ALA A 631 -22.36 14.03 26.38
C ALA A 631 -23.88 13.94 26.18
N THR A 632 -24.50 12.79 26.50
CA THR A 632 -25.96 12.61 26.48
C THR A 632 -26.67 13.59 27.40
N GLN A 633 -26.14 13.80 28.61
CA GLN A 633 -26.71 14.78 29.55
C GLN A 633 -26.64 16.21 29.02
N ILE A 634 -25.52 16.62 28.43
CA ILE A 634 -25.39 17.95 27.82
C ILE A 634 -26.35 18.09 26.63
N LEU A 635 -26.43 17.07 25.78
CA LEU A 635 -27.31 17.07 24.60
C LEU A 635 -28.79 17.25 24.97
N SER A 636 -29.23 16.66 26.09
CA SER A 636 -30.59 16.83 26.61
C SER A 636 -30.90 18.25 27.11
N GLN A 637 -29.87 19.06 27.39
CA GLN A 637 -29.99 20.44 27.85
C GLN A 637 -30.01 21.45 26.70
N ILE A 638 -29.67 21.03 25.47
CA ILE A 638 -29.70 21.88 24.28
C ILE A 638 -31.15 22.05 23.81
N THR A 639 -31.60 23.30 23.76
CA THR A 639 -32.97 23.66 23.37
C THR A 639 -33.16 23.83 21.87
N ASP A 640 -32.09 23.98 21.10
CA ASP A 640 -32.12 24.10 19.63
C ASP A 640 -32.28 22.71 18.97
N PRO A 641 -33.43 22.43 18.31
CA PRO A 641 -33.70 21.14 17.69
C PRO A 641 -32.77 20.82 16.50
N SER A 642 -32.23 21.84 15.83
CA SER A 642 -31.35 21.65 14.67
C SER A 642 -29.96 21.17 15.09
N LEU A 643 -29.39 21.82 16.11
CA LEU A 643 -28.12 21.44 16.72
C LEU A 643 -28.23 20.09 17.43
N GLN A 644 -29.33 19.84 18.12
CA GLN A 644 -29.59 18.56 18.77
C GLN A 644 -29.56 17.41 17.75
N ARG A 645 -30.27 17.53 16.62
CA ARG A 645 -30.24 16.52 15.54
C ARG A 645 -28.84 16.30 14.99
N HIS A 646 -28.05 17.37 14.82
CA HIS A 646 -26.68 17.26 14.30
C HIS A 646 -25.72 16.52 15.25
N LEU A 647 -25.99 16.54 16.56
CA LEU A 647 -25.14 15.95 17.59
C LEU A 647 -25.60 14.57 18.08
N VAL A 648 -26.88 14.21 17.86
CA VAL A 648 -27.41 12.88 18.20
C VAL A 648 -26.71 11.77 17.40
N ASP A 649 -26.55 11.92 16.09
CA ASP A 649 -25.98 10.84 15.25
C ASP A 649 -24.52 10.51 15.63
N PRO A 650 -23.58 11.48 15.77
CA PRO A 650 -22.23 11.18 16.22
C PRO A 650 -22.16 10.54 17.61
N LEU A 651 -23.11 10.87 18.49
CA LEU A 651 -23.19 10.30 19.82
C LEU A 651 -23.64 8.84 19.78
N ILE A 652 -24.66 8.51 18.97
CA ILE A 652 -25.12 7.13 18.73
C ILE A 652 -23.98 6.30 18.13
N GLU A 653 -23.30 6.82 17.11
CA GLU A 653 -22.10 6.20 16.53
C GLU A 653 -21.02 5.98 17.60
N GLY A 654 -20.78 6.95 18.49
CA GLY A 654 -19.86 6.82 19.61
C GLY A 654 -20.19 5.63 20.52
N TYR A 655 -21.45 5.49 20.93
CA TYR A 655 -21.90 4.35 21.73
C TYR A 655 -21.72 3.01 20.99
N ILE A 656 -22.04 2.95 19.70
CA ILE A 656 -21.86 1.73 18.89
C ILE A 656 -20.38 1.36 18.76
N ARG A 657 -19.49 2.33 18.51
CA ARG A 657 -18.05 2.09 18.42
C ARG A 657 -17.49 1.62 19.76
N VAL A 658 -17.84 2.29 20.86
CA VAL A 658 -17.40 1.88 22.21
C VAL A 658 -17.90 0.49 22.55
N GLY A 659 -19.19 0.20 22.33
CA GLY A 659 -19.76 -1.13 22.58
C GLY A 659 -19.09 -2.22 21.73
N SER A 660 -18.80 -1.93 20.46
CA SER A 660 -18.10 -2.88 19.57
C SER A 660 -16.66 -3.14 20.01
N LEU A 661 -15.94 -2.10 20.44
CA LEU A 661 -14.58 -2.21 20.95
C LEU A 661 -14.53 -2.92 22.31
N GLN A 662 -15.50 -2.68 23.19
CA GLN A 662 -15.63 -3.41 24.46
C GLN A 662 -15.89 -4.90 24.22
N ALA A 663 -16.83 -5.24 23.32
CA ALA A 663 -17.07 -6.63 22.92
C ALA A 663 -15.80 -7.30 22.36
N ALA A 664 -15.05 -6.59 21.53
CA ALA A 664 -13.78 -7.06 20.98
C ALA A 664 -12.68 -7.28 22.04
N ASP A 665 -12.56 -6.38 23.03
CA ASP A 665 -11.60 -6.51 24.13
C ASP A 665 -11.92 -7.72 25.02
N HIS A 666 -13.21 -7.97 25.32
CA HIS A 666 -13.63 -9.16 26.06
C HIS A 666 -13.35 -10.47 25.30
N LEU A 667 -13.57 -10.50 23.98
CA LEU A 667 -13.20 -11.65 23.13
C LEU A 667 -11.69 -11.92 23.18
N SER A 668 -10.87 -10.86 23.09
CA SER A 668 -9.41 -10.96 23.09
C SER A 668 -8.85 -11.49 24.42
N ARG A 669 -9.56 -11.26 25.54
CA ARG A 669 -9.17 -11.71 26.88
C ARG A 669 -9.67 -13.12 27.22
N GLY A 670 -10.58 -13.69 26.42
CA GLY A 670 -11.18 -14.99 26.68
C GLY A 670 -12.05 -15.02 27.93
N ASP A 671 -12.71 -13.89 28.26
CA ASP A 671 -13.54 -13.77 29.45
C ASP A 671 -14.79 -14.66 29.37
N ALA A 672 -15.07 -15.43 30.43
CA ALA A 672 -16.25 -16.29 30.51
C ALA A 672 -17.58 -15.52 30.67
N ARG A 673 -17.55 -14.18 30.66
CA ARG A 673 -18.71 -13.29 30.90
C ARG A 673 -18.81 -12.17 29.87
N VAL A 674 -18.60 -12.49 28.60
CA VAL A 674 -18.62 -11.51 27.50
C VAL A 674 -19.93 -10.71 27.41
N PHE A 675 -21.04 -11.24 27.95
CA PHE A 675 -22.34 -10.58 27.94
C PHE A 675 -22.61 -9.61 29.11
N GLU A 676 -21.78 -9.59 30.16
CA GLU A 676 -22.00 -8.73 31.33
C GLU A 676 -21.66 -7.26 30.97
N GLY A 677 -22.69 -6.41 30.82
CA GLY A 677 -22.54 -4.99 30.48
C GLY A 677 -22.32 -4.68 28.99
N MET A 678 -22.10 -5.69 28.14
CA MET A 678 -21.82 -5.51 26.71
C MET A 678 -22.97 -4.86 25.93
N MET A 679 -24.23 -5.12 26.32
CA MET A 679 -25.41 -4.60 25.63
C MET A 679 -25.76 -3.14 26.01
N GLU A 680 -25.28 -2.64 27.15
CA GLU A 680 -25.62 -1.31 27.69
C GLU A 680 -25.35 -0.16 26.68
N PRO A 681 -24.22 -0.12 25.95
CA PRO A 681 -23.96 0.93 24.97
C PRO A 681 -24.92 0.86 23.78
N PHE A 682 -25.25 -0.36 23.32
CA PHE A 682 -26.14 -0.56 22.18
C PHE A 682 -27.61 -0.27 22.53
N GLU A 683 -28.05 -0.60 23.73
CA GLU A 683 -29.37 -0.24 24.24
C GLU A 683 -29.52 1.28 24.39
N THR A 684 -28.49 1.95 24.91
CA THR A 684 -28.47 3.42 25.02
C THR A 684 -28.47 4.08 23.63
N ALA A 685 -27.67 3.56 22.70
CA ALA A 685 -27.68 3.98 21.29
C ALA A 685 -29.07 3.83 20.66
N LEU A 686 -29.77 2.72 20.97
CA LEU A 686 -31.10 2.45 20.45
C LEU A 686 -32.16 3.40 21.04
N ASP A 687 -32.10 3.70 22.34
CA ASP A 687 -33.00 4.68 22.96
C ASP A 687 -32.82 6.07 22.37
N LEU A 688 -31.57 6.50 22.16
CA LEU A 688 -31.25 7.77 21.50
C LEU A 688 -31.75 7.81 20.05
N LEU A 689 -31.63 6.70 19.31
CA LEU A 689 -32.18 6.56 17.95
C LEU A 689 -33.71 6.72 17.95
N LYS A 690 -34.42 6.05 18.87
CA LYS A 690 -35.89 6.09 18.94
C LYS A 690 -36.43 7.46 19.35
N THR A 691 -35.73 8.16 20.23
CA THR A 691 -36.15 9.45 20.79
C THR A 691 -35.71 10.64 19.93
N GLY A 692 -34.55 10.53 19.28
CA GLY A 692 -33.89 11.64 18.57
C GLY A 692 -34.03 11.66 17.05
N THR A 693 -34.40 10.54 16.41
CA THR A 693 -34.41 10.42 14.94
C THR A 693 -35.84 10.30 14.40
N PRO A 694 -36.19 11.01 13.31
CA PRO A 694 -37.49 10.82 12.63
C PRO A 694 -37.67 9.38 12.17
N ARG A 695 -38.90 8.84 12.30
CA ARG A 695 -39.20 7.43 11.93
C ARG A 695 -38.80 7.06 10.51
N GLU A 696 -38.93 8.00 9.57
CA GLU A 696 -38.59 7.82 8.15
C GLU A 696 -37.09 7.60 7.92
N GLU A 697 -36.23 8.06 8.84
CA GLU A 697 -34.77 8.00 8.71
C GLU A 697 -34.14 6.81 9.47
N ILE A 698 -34.89 6.18 10.39
CA ILE A 698 -34.39 5.11 11.27
C ILE A 698 -33.75 3.97 10.48
N SER A 699 -34.39 3.51 9.40
CA SER A 699 -33.89 2.42 8.53
C SER A 699 -32.52 2.74 7.92
N ILE A 700 -32.34 3.97 7.42
CA ILE A 700 -31.08 4.43 6.81
C ILE A 700 -29.99 4.59 7.88
N LYS A 701 -30.33 5.10 9.07
CA LYS A 701 -29.38 5.23 10.18
C LYS A 701 -28.90 3.88 10.69
N ILE A 702 -29.82 2.92 10.89
CA ILE A 702 -29.48 1.55 11.28
C ILE A 702 -28.52 0.92 10.26
N ALA A 703 -28.73 1.15 8.95
CA ALA A 703 -27.81 0.67 7.94
C ALA A 703 -26.36 1.16 8.17
N SER A 704 -26.18 2.45 8.48
CA SER A 704 -24.86 3.02 8.75
C SER A 704 -24.22 2.48 10.03
N TYR A 705 -25.03 2.22 11.06
CA TYR A 705 -24.58 1.64 12.32
C TYR A 705 -24.19 0.17 12.21
N VAL A 706 -24.95 -0.59 11.42
CA VAL A 706 -24.62 -1.96 11.04
C VAL A 706 -23.29 -1.99 10.28
N ASP A 707 -23.05 -1.05 9.37
CA ASP A 707 -21.78 -0.98 8.64
C ASP A 707 -20.57 -0.78 9.56
N ILE A 708 -20.67 0.10 10.57
CA ILE A 708 -19.63 0.25 11.59
C ILE A 708 -19.38 -1.07 12.32
N MET A 709 -20.43 -1.78 12.74
CA MET A 709 -20.28 -3.06 13.45
C MET A 709 -19.71 -4.16 12.55
N LEU A 710 -20.01 -4.14 11.25
CA LEU A 710 -19.48 -5.09 10.27
C LEU A 710 -17.98 -4.88 10.03
N GLU A 711 -17.49 -3.63 10.11
CA GLU A 711 -16.04 -3.37 10.08
C GLU A 711 -15.33 -4.09 11.23
N TYR A 712 -15.89 -4.05 12.44
CA TYR A 712 -15.33 -4.77 13.59
C TYR A 712 -15.48 -6.29 13.46
N SER A 713 -16.62 -6.79 12.97
CA SER A 713 -16.84 -8.25 12.82
C SER A 713 -15.85 -8.88 11.84
N GLN A 714 -15.46 -8.17 10.77
CA GLN A 714 -14.44 -8.63 9.83
C GLN A 714 -13.04 -8.73 10.46
N ILE A 715 -12.71 -7.82 11.38
CA ILE A 715 -11.41 -7.78 12.07
C ILE A 715 -11.30 -8.90 13.11
N TYR A 716 -12.34 -9.11 13.91
CA TYR A 716 -12.33 -10.05 15.05
C TYR A 716 -12.93 -11.42 14.72
N SER A 717 -13.53 -11.58 13.54
CA SER A 717 -14.10 -12.83 13.01
C SER A 717 -15.00 -13.58 14.01
N SER A 718 -15.89 -12.86 14.71
CA SER A 718 -16.74 -13.42 15.77
C SER A 718 -18.23 -13.21 15.49
N PRO A 719 -19.10 -14.23 15.71
CA PRO A 719 -20.54 -14.11 15.54
C PRO A 719 -21.20 -13.20 16.59
N ILE A 720 -20.48 -12.80 17.65
CA ILE A 720 -21.06 -11.99 18.74
C ILE A 720 -21.65 -10.65 18.27
N PHE A 721 -21.08 -10.07 17.22
CA PHE A 721 -21.53 -8.79 16.66
C PHE A 721 -22.90 -8.90 15.97
N ALA A 722 -23.38 -10.13 15.68
CA ALA A 722 -24.73 -10.33 15.16
C ALA A 722 -25.82 -9.91 16.16
N ILE A 723 -25.56 -9.97 17.47
CA ILE A 723 -26.51 -9.61 18.52
C ILE A 723 -26.91 -8.12 18.45
N PRO A 724 -25.99 -7.14 18.57
CA PRO A 724 -26.36 -5.73 18.48
C PRO A 724 -26.87 -5.35 17.07
N MET A 725 -26.41 -6.01 16.01
CA MET A 725 -26.96 -5.81 14.66
C MET A 725 -28.43 -6.24 14.55
N ALA A 726 -28.77 -7.41 15.13
CA ALA A 726 -30.14 -7.89 15.17
C ALA A 726 -31.02 -7.00 16.06
N LEU A 727 -30.51 -6.56 17.22
CA LEU A 727 -31.19 -5.61 18.11
C LEU A 727 -31.64 -4.35 17.36
N LEU A 728 -30.72 -3.70 16.64
CA LEU A 728 -31.06 -2.49 15.89
C LEU A 728 -31.98 -2.79 14.70
N SER A 729 -31.71 -3.88 13.95
CA SER A 729 -32.44 -4.19 12.72
C SER A 729 -33.93 -4.49 12.95
N LEU A 730 -34.29 -5.03 14.12
CA LEU A 730 -35.69 -5.29 14.46
C LEU A 730 -36.55 -4.02 14.59
N GLU A 731 -35.93 -2.85 14.79
CA GLU A 731 -36.63 -1.57 14.89
C GLU A 731 -37.02 -0.96 13.53
N ILE A 732 -36.63 -1.61 12.42
CA ILE A 732 -37.06 -1.21 11.08
C ILE A 732 -38.53 -1.61 10.88
N GLU A 733 -39.43 -0.61 10.83
CA GLU A 733 -40.89 -0.84 10.66
C GLU A 733 -41.22 -1.56 9.33
N GLY A 734 -40.54 -1.20 8.24
CA GLY A 734 -40.78 -1.75 6.91
C GLY A 734 -40.31 -3.20 6.75
N GLY A 735 -41.24 -4.15 6.57
CA GLY A 735 -40.92 -5.58 6.47
C GLY A 735 -39.93 -5.95 5.35
N TYR A 736 -40.04 -5.34 4.17
CA TYR A 736 -39.08 -5.57 3.08
C TYR A 736 -37.67 -5.05 3.39
N GLU A 737 -37.59 -3.86 4.00
CA GLU A 737 -36.31 -3.24 4.37
C GLU A 737 -35.63 -4.03 5.50
N ARG A 738 -36.40 -4.46 6.50
CA ARG A 738 -35.92 -5.31 7.59
C ARG A 738 -35.41 -6.65 7.07
N ASN A 739 -36.16 -7.32 6.18
CA ASN A 739 -35.71 -8.56 5.54
C ASN A 739 -34.39 -8.37 4.81
N ALA A 740 -34.28 -7.30 4.01
CA ALA A 740 -33.06 -7.00 3.26
C ALA A 740 -31.87 -6.70 4.19
N MET A 741 -32.11 -5.99 5.31
CA MET A 741 -31.08 -5.70 6.31
C MET A 741 -30.56 -6.97 6.97
N ILE A 742 -31.45 -7.83 7.46
CA ILE A 742 -31.06 -9.08 8.12
C ILE A 742 -30.35 -10.01 7.14
N GLN A 743 -30.86 -10.16 5.91
CA GLN A 743 -30.17 -10.94 4.87
C GLN A 743 -28.77 -10.38 4.58
N ARG A 744 -28.63 -9.05 4.46
CA ARG A 744 -27.33 -8.40 4.28
C ARG A 744 -26.38 -8.75 5.42
N ILE A 745 -26.82 -8.64 6.67
CA ILE A 745 -26.00 -9.00 7.84
C ILE A 745 -25.57 -10.47 7.75
N LEU A 746 -26.49 -11.39 7.49
CA LEU A 746 -26.21 -12.82 7.40
C LEU A 746 -25.17 -13.18 6.33
N THR A 747 -25.08 -12.42 5.22
CA THR A 747 -24.03 -12.67 4.22
C THR A 747 -22.61 -12.54 4.78
N PHE A 748 -22.40 -11.69 5.80
CA PHE A 748 -21.10 -11.55 6.46
C PHE A 748 -20.81 -12.68 7.46
N PHE A 749 -21.83 -13.47 7.82
CA PHE A 749 -21.71 -14.62 8.72
C PHE A 749 -21.89 -15.96 7.98
N THR A 750 -21.68 -15.99 6.66
CA THR A 750 -21.89 -17.18 5.81
C THR A 750 -21.17 -18.42 6.35
N GLU A 751 -19.97 -18.28 6.91
CA GLU A 751 -19.22 -19.40 7.51
C GLU A 751 -19.95 -20.07 8.69
N TYR A 752 -20.76 -19.30 9.42
CA TYR A 752 -21.55 -19.77 10.57
C TYR A 752 -22.93 -20.27 10.18
N VAL A 753 -23.49 -19.78 9.06
CA VAL A 753 -24.90 -20.05 8.70
C VAL A 753 -25.05 -20.99 7.50
N ARG A 754 -23.97 -21.36 6.80
CA ARG A 754 -24.01 -22.23 5.62
C ARG A 754 -24.64 -23.60 5.87
N GLU A 755 -24.59 -24.06 7.12
CA GLU A 755 -25.11 -25.37 7.54
C GLU A 755 -26.61 -25.32 7.92
N PHE A 756 -27.22 -24.14 7.98
CA PHE A 756 -28.64 -24.00 8.33
C PHE A 756 -29.53 -24.28 7.10
N ASP A 757 -30.40 -25.28 7.20
CA ASP A 757 -31.33 -25.70 6.14
C ASP A 757 -32.61 -24.85 6.13
N SER A 758 -32.46 -23.53 6.28
CA SER A 758 -33.57 -22.57 6.22
C SER A 758 -33.27 -21.39 5.29
N VAL A 759 -34.30 -20.97 4.55
CA VAL A 759 -34.27 -19.78 3.70
C VAL A 759 -34.85 -18.55 4.39
N ASP A 760 -35.36 -18.70 5.61
CA ASP A 760 -35.94 -17.61 6.39
C ASP A 760 -34.84 -16.83 7.14
N PRO A 761 -34.63 -15.54 6.82
CA PRO A 761 -33.55 -14.77 7.42
C PRO A 761 -33.72 -14.57 8.94
N TYR A 762 -34.95 -14.59 9.47
CA TYR A 762 -35.16 -14.41 10.91
C TYR A 762 -34.80 -15.69 11.69
N GLU A 763 -35.15 -16.84 11.15
CA GLU A 763 -34.79 -18.15 11.71
C GLU A 763 -33.28 -18.35 11.68
N VAL A 764 -32.65 -18.10 10.53
CA VAL A 764 -31.19 -18.20 10.35
C VAL A 764 -30.46 -17.25 11.31
N MET A 765 -30.96 -16.02 11.51
CA MET A 765 -30.41 -15.10 12.50
C MET A 765 -30.59 -15.62 13.93
N ALA A 766 -31.77 -16.13 14.29
CA ALA A 766 -32.00 -16.65 15.64
C ALA A 766 -31.09 -17.84 15.97
N TYR A 767 -30.88 -18.76 15.02
CA TYR A 767 -29.93 -19.86 15.19
C TYR A 767 -28.48 -19.41 15.22
N LEU A 768 -28.12 -18.36 14.47
CA LEU A 768 -26.81 -17.73 14.60
C LEU A 768 -26.61 -17.19 16.03
N LEU A 769 -27.62 -16.54 16.61
CA LEU A 769 -27.54 -16.05 17.99
C LEU A 769 -27.46 -17.20 19.01
N GLU A 770 -28.24 -18.26 18.81
CA GLU A 770 -28.22 -19.47 19.65
C GLU A 770 -26.84 -20.14 19.68
N GLY A 771 -26.16 -20.18 18.52
CA GLY A 771 -24.83 -20.78 18.37
C GLY A 771 -23.69 -20.01 19.07
N ILE A 772 -23.94 -18.81 19.59
CA ILE A 772 -22.93 -18.04 20.31
C ILE A 772 -22.81 -18.57 21.76
N GLU A 773 -21.60 -18.97 22.15
CA GLU A 773 -21.34 -19.51 23.50
C GLU A 773 -21.81 -18.54 24.59
N GLY A 774 -22.71 -19.00 25.47
CA GLY A 774 -23.28 -18.22 26.57
C GLY A 774 -24.50 -17.36 26.23
N SER A 775 -24.95 -17.33 24.96
CA SER A 775 -26.13 -16.54 24.55
C SER A 775 -27.42 -17.02 25.21
N THR A 776 -27.66 -18.33 25.24
CA THR A 776 -28.85 -18.95 25.84
C THR A 776 -28.91 -18.82 27.36
N ALA A 777 -27.82 -18.42 28.00
CA ALA A 777 -27.77 -18.08 29.42
C ALA A 777 -28.06 -16.59 29.69
N THR A 778 -28.24 -15.77 28.64
CA THR A 778 -28.40 -14.32 28.72
C THR A 778 -29.83 -13.91 28.37
N PRO A 779 -30.63 -13.40 29.32
CA PRO A 779 -32.04 -13.05 29.09
C PRO A 779 -32.26 -12.05 27.94
N GLN A 780 -31.38 -11.05 27.77
CA GLN A 780 -31.52 -10.09 26.67
C GLN A 780 -31.42 -10.76 25.29
N VAL A 781 -30.54 -11.76 25.14
CA VAL A 781 -30.37 -12.47 23.86
C VAL A 781 -31.54 -13.42 23.62
N LEU A 782 -32.05 -14.08 24.66
CA LEU A 782 -33.27 -14.90 24.55
C LEU A 782 -34.48 -14.08 24.12
N GLU A 783 -34.63 -12.87 24.64
CA GLU A 783 -35.69 -11.95 24.24
C GLU A 783 -35.53 -11.47 22.79
N LEU A 784 -34.29 -11.25 22.35
CA LEU A 784 -33.99 -10.91 20.96
C LEU A 784 -34.33 -12.07 20.01
N MET A 785 -33.96 -13.30 20.38
CA MET A 785 -34.32 -14.52 19.64
C MET A 785 -35.85 -14.70 19.58
N TYR A 786 -36.56 -14.40 20.66
CA TYR A 786 -38.02 -14.44 20.71
C TYR A 786 -38.61 -13.54 19.63
N HIS A 787 -38.20 -12.27 19.57
CA HIS A 787 -38.67 -11.34 18.56
C HIS A 787 -38.29 -11.74 17.13
N LEU A 788 -37.12 -12.36 16.92
CA LEU A 788 -36.75 -12.92 15.62
C LEU A 788 -37.73 -14.04 15.19
N PHE A 789 -38.00 -15.02 16.06
CA PHE A 789 -38.93 -16.10 15.71
C PHE A 789 -40.38 -15.61 15.49
N GLU A 790 -40.84 -14.53 16.14
CA GLU A 790 -42.16 -13.94 15.82
C GLU A 790 -42.28 -13.53 14.34
N HIS A 791 -41.16 -13.14 13.73
CA HIS A 791 -41.07 -12.75 12.32
C HIS A 791 -40.79 -13.90 11.37
N ALA A 792 -40.42 -15.10 11.85
CA ALA A 792 -40.21 -16.28 11.01
C ALA A 792 -41.51 -16.71 10.33
N GLY A 793 -41.49 -16.89 9.01
CA GLY A 793 -42.62 -17.19 8.15
C GLY A 793 -43.08 -18.65 8.22
N ASP A 794 -42.17 -19.60 8.47
CA ASP A 794 -42.55 -21.00 8.67
C ASP A 794 -43.10 -21.22 10.09
N VAL A 795 -44.30 -21.80 10.14
CA VAL A 795 -45.03 -22.01 11.39
C VAL A 795 -44.32 -23.03 12.27
N TYR A 796 -43.76 -24.09 11.68
CA TYR A 796 -43.07 -25.11 12.48
C TYR A 796 -41.80 -24.57 13.12
N SER A 797 -40.99 -23.86 12.34
CA SER A 797 -39.72 -23.27 12.75
C SER A 797 -39.91 -22.19 13.81
N ARG A 798 -40.93 -21.35 13.66
CA ARG A 798 -41.35 -20.39 14.70
C ARG A 798 -41.63 -21.09 16.02
N TYR A 799 -42.48 -22.11 16.04
CA TYR A 799 -42.87 -22.77 17.29
C TYR A 799 -41.74 -23.59 17.91
N SER A 800 -40.95 -24.28 17.08
CA SER A 800 -39.77 -25.01 17.52
C SER A 800 -38.71 -24.08 18.15
N GLY A 801 -38.47 -22.93 17.53
CA GLY A 801 -37.59 -21.90 18.08
C GLY A 801 -38.09 -21.35 19.42
N MET A 802 -39.39 -21.05 19.50
CA MET A 802 -40.01 -20.57 20.74
C MET A 802 -39.97 -21.62 21.87
N TYR A 803 -40.12 -22.91 21.55
CA TYR A 803 -39.94 -24.01 22.50
C TYR A 803 -38.54 -24.00 23.12
N ARG A 804 -37.49 -23.80 22.30
CA ARG A 804 -36.10 -23.73 22.78
C ARG A 804 -35.90 -22.56 23.73
N ILE A 805 -36.48 -21.40 23.42
CA ILE A 805 -36.42 -20.20 24.27
C ILE A 805 -37.13 -20.44 25.61
N VAL A 806 -38.31 -21.05 25.59
CA VAL A 806 -39.04 -21.41 26.82
C VAL A 806 -38.22 -22.35 27.68
N SER A 807 -37.63 -23.39 27.08
CA SER A 807 -36.77 -24.35 27.77
C SER A 807 -35.56 -23.66 28.41
N ALA A 808 -34.93 -22.72 27.70
CA ALA A 808 -33.82 -21.92 28.22
C ALA A 808 -34.26 -21.05 29.41
N TYR A 809 -35.39 -20.36 29.31
CA TYR A 809 -35.93 -19.57 30.44
C TYR A 809 -36.29 -20.43 31.66
N SER A 810 -36.85 -21.63 31.45
CA SER A 810 -37.11 -22.58 32.52
C SER A 810 -35.81 -23.06 33.18
N ALA A 811 -34.76 -23.34 32.41
CA ALA A 811 -33.45 -23.72 32.94
C ALA A 811 -32.77 -22.59 33.74
N LEU A 812 -33.01 -21.33 33.35
CA LEU A 812 -32.58 -20.14 34.08
C LEU A 812 -33.40 -19.84 35.35
N GLY A 813 -34.47 -20.61 35.60
CA GLY A 813 -35.38 -20.40 36.73
C GLY A 813 -36.39 -19.26 36.55
N ASN A 814 -36.55 -18.73 35.34
CA ASN A 814 -37.53 -17.70 35.01
C ASN A 814 -38.85 -18.31 34.53
N GLY A 815 -39.57 -18.96 35.45
CA GLY A 815 -40.83 -19.65 35.16
C GLY A 815 -41.95 -18.73 34.65
N GLU A 816 -42.00 -17.48 35.11
CA GLU A 816 -43.06 -16.53 34.72
C GLU A 816 -42.99 -16.17 33.22
N ARG A 817 -41.79 -15.87 32.70
CA ARG A 817 -41.63 -15.56 31.26
C ARG A 817 -41.86 -16.79 30.39
N ALA A 818 -41.39 -17.96 30.83
CA ALA A 818 -41.65 -19.23 30.17
C ALA A 818 -43.16 -19.51 30.06
N GLU A 819 -43.92 -19.30 31.15
CA GLU A 819 -45.37 -19.46 31.20
C GLU A 819 -46.11 -18.51 30.24
N GLU A 820 -45.70 -17.24 30.20
CA GLU A 820 -46.28 -16.22 29.33
C GLU A 820 -46.13 -16.60 27.84
N ILE A 821 -44.92 -17.03 27.45
CA ILE A 821 -44.66 -17.47 26.07
C ILE A 821 -45.50 -18.70 25.73
N ILE A 822 -45.56 -19.71 26.60
CA ILE A 822 -46.35 -20.93 26.35
C ILE A 822 -47.84 -20.59 26.15
N ARG A 823 -48.42 -19.74 26.98
CA ARG A 823 -49.84 -19.36 26.84
C ARG A 823 -50.11 -18.66 25.51
N ARG A 824 -49.23 -17.76 25.11
CA ARG A 824 -49.34 -17.06 23.82
C ARG A 824 -49.25 -18.03 22.64
N LEU A 825 -48.38 -19.04 22.72
CA LEU A 825 -48.28 -20.09 21.71
C LEU A 825 -49.56 -20.92 21.65
N HIS A 826 -50.12 -21.32 22.80
CA HIS A 826 -51.36 -22.10 22.86
C HIS A 826 -52.53 -21.39 22.16
N GLU A 827 -52.71 -20.09 22.40
CA GLU A 827 -53.75 -19.28 21.75
C GLU A 827 -53.64 -19.33 20.22
N THR A 828 -52.42 -19.37 19.68
CA THR A 828 -52.16 -19.34 18.25
C THR A 828 -52.20 -20.72 17.57
N ILE A 829 -52.03 -21.84 18.28
CA ILE A 829 -52.01 -23.19 17.67
C ILE A 829 -53.34 -23.54 16.98
N SER A 830 -54.46 -23.05 17.52
CA SER A 830 -55.79 -23.28 16.97
C SER A 830 -55.96 -22.79 15.52
N THR A 831 -55.09 -21.88 15.07
CA THR A 831 -55.11 -21.30 13.72
C THR A 831 -54.41 -22.16 12.67
N ILE A 832 -53.70 -23.22 13.07
CA ILE A 832 -52.96 -24.12 12.17
C ILE A 832 -53.92 -25.12 11.50
N ALA A 833 -53.79 -25.29 10.18
CA ALA A 833 -54.71 -26.10 9.39
C ALA A 833 -54.49 -27.63 9.52
N ASP A 834 -53.24 -28.09 9.71
CA ASP A 834 -52.88 -29.52 9.79
C ASP A 834 -53.05 -30.06 11.22
N SER A 835 -54.00 -31.00 11.39
CA SER A 835 -54.29 -31.67 12.66
C SER A 835 -53.10 -32.45 13.24
N SER A 836 -52.23 -33.00 12.38
CA SER A 836 -51.04 -33.74 12.80
C SER A 836 -50.02 -32.80 13.43
N ILE A 837 -49.80 -31.64 12.81
CA ILE A 837 -48.89 -30.59 13.33
C ILE A 837 -49.46 -30.00 14.62
N ARG A 838 -50.77 -29.74 14.68
CA ARG A 838 -51.42 -29.27 15.91
C ARG A 838 -51.26 -30.25 17.06
N ALA A 839 -51.49 -31.55 16.82
CA ALA A 839 -51.34 -32.57 17.85
C ALA A 839 -49.90 -32.62 18.39
N ILE A 840 -48.89 -32.52 17.52
CA ILE A 840 -47.48 -32.47 17.94
C ILE A 840 -47.19 -31.22 18.76
N MET A 841 -47.55 -30.03 18.26
CA MET A 841 -47.28 -28.77 18.97
C MET A 841 -47.98 -28.69 20.33
N LEU A 842 -49.22 -29.18 20.43
CA LEU A 842 -49.93 -29.26 21.73
C LEU A 842 -49.28 -30.27 22.67
N SER A 843 -48.81 -31.42 22.15
CA SER A 843 -48.07 -32.41 22.94
C SER A 843 -46.78 -31.80 23.52
N ASP A 844 -46.03 -31.05 22.71
CA ASP A 844 -44.79 -30.39 23.15
C ASP A 844 -45.06 -29.29 24.18
N LEU A 845 -46.08 -28.44 23.95
CA LEU A 845 -46.50 -27.42 24.92
C LEU A 845 -46.98 -28.03 26.24
N ALA A 846 -47.72 -29.15 26.19
CA ALA A 846 -48.13 -29.88 27.39
C ALA A 846 -46.91 -30.38 28.17
N GLY A 847 -45.90 -30.91 27.47
CA GLY A 847 -44.63 -31.35 28.05
C GLY A 847 -43.88 -30.22 28.77
N LEU A 848 -43.77 -29.03 28.15
CA LEU A 848 -43.14 -27.86 28.78
C LEU A 848 -43.95 -27.31 29.95
N MET A 849 -45.27 -27.19 29.77
CA MET A 849 -46.18 -26.67 30.79
C MET A 849 -46.23 -27.58 32.03
N ALA A 850 -45.95 -28.88 31.89
CA ALA A 850 -45.95 -29.83 33.00
C ALA A 850 -45.02 -29.40 34.15
N GLY A 851 -43.88 -28.79 33.84
CA GLY A 851 -42.93 -28.27 34.84
C GLY A 851 -43.32 -26.95 35.50
N ILE A 852 -44.35 -26.26 34.98
CA ILE A 852 -44.79 -24.92 35.40
C ILE A 852 -46.20 -24.99 36.02
N ASP A 853 -47.20 -25.41 35.23
CA ASP A 853 -48.60 -25.58 35.63
C ASP A 853 -49.15 -26.93 35.13
N HIS A 854 -49.10 -27.94 36.00
CA HIS A 854 -49.60 -29.29 35.72
C HIS A 854 -51.09 -29.37 35.37
N VAL A 855 -51.93 -28.39 35.73
CA VAL A 855 -53.36 -28.40 35.38
C VAL A 855 -53.53 -27.97 33.93
N MET A 856 -52.87 -26.90 33.51
CA MET A 856 -52.88 -26.45 32.12
C MET A 856 -52.19 -27.43 31.18
N ALA A 857 -51.09 -28.05 31.63
CA ALA A 857 -50.42 -29.11 30.87
C ALA A 857 -51.37 -30.27 30.51
N ARG A 858 -52.26 -30.65 31.45
CA ARG A 858 -53.29 -31.67 31.20
C ARG A 858 -54.32 -31.22 30.18
N THR A 859 -54.78 -29.97 30.27
CA THR A 859 -55.71 -29.42 29.27
C THR A 859 -55.11 -29.46 27.87
N TYR A 860 -53.84 -29.08 27.71
CA TYR A 860 -53.17 -29.12 26.41
C TYR A 860 -52.97 -30.56 25.90
N LEU A 861 -52.66 -31.50 26.80
CA LEU A 861 -52.53 -32.92 26.47
C LEU A 861 -53.88 -33.51 26.02
N ASP A 862 -54.97 -33.21 26.71
CA ASP A 862 -56.32 -33.67 26.36
C ASP A 862 -56.72 -33.14 24.97
N GLU A 863 -56.47 -31.86 24.69
CA GLU A 863 -56.69 -31.25 23.35
C GLU A 863 -55.86 -31.94 22.26
N ALA A 864 -54.61 -32.31 22.57
CA ALA A 864 -53.73 -33.02 21.63
C ALA A 864 -54.23 -34.45 21.36
N GLN A 865 -54.74 -35.14 22.38
CA GLN A 865 -55.28 -36.50 22.26
C GLN A 865 -56.56 -36.54 21.42
N GLU A 866 -57.45 -35.55 21.55
CA GLU A 866 -58.66 -35.43 20.74
C GLU A 866 -58.36 -35.31 19.24
N LEU A 867 -57.22 -34.72 18.88
CA LEU A 867 -56.81 -34.57 17.49
C LEU A 867 -56.36 -35.87 16.82
N LEU A 868 -56.05 -36.91 17.60
CA LEU A 868 -55.48 -38.16 17.09
C LEU A 868 -56.40 -38.88 16.08
N GLU A 869 -57.72 -38.70 16.18
CA GLU A 869 -58.70 -39.25 15.24
C GLU A 869 -58.64 -38.59 13.84
N PHE A 870 -58.00 -37.42 13.73
CA PHE A 870 -57.92 -36.60 12.52
C PHE A 870 -56.50 -36.52 11.91
N VAL A 871 -55.56 -37.30 12.46
CA VAL A 871 -54.16 -37.35 12.01
C VAL A 871 -54.02 -38.17 10.74
N ASP A 872 -53.08 -37.78 9.88
CA ASP A 872 -52.74 -38.54 8.68
C ASP A 872 -52.19 -39.94 9.05
N PRO A 873 -52.70 -41.04 8.47
CA PRO A 873 -52.17 -42.38 8.69
C PRO A 873 -50.64 -42.52 8.53
N GLU A 874 -50.01 -41.75 7.64
CA GLU A 874 -48.55 -41.79 7.45
C GLU A 874 -47.78 -41.17 8.62
N ARG A 875 -48.39 -40.26 9.39
CA ARG A 875 -47.80 -39.57 10.54
C ARG A 875 -48.28 -40.10 11.87
N GLU A 876 -49.25 -41.01 11.86
CA GLU A 876 -49.94 -41.50 13.05
C GLU A 876 -48.98 -42.10 14.08
N ALA A 877 -48.02 -42.93 13.65
CA ALA A 877 -47.01 -43.52 14.52
C ALA A 877 -46.17 -42.45 15.26
N PHE A 878 -45.74 -41.42 14.53
CA PHE A 878 -44.94 -40.32 15.07
C PHE A 878 -45.75 -39.43 16.02
N VAL A 879 -47.01 -39.11 15.69
CA VAL A 879 -47.90 -38.34 16.60
C VAL A 879 -48.19 -39.13 17.87
N ARG A 880 -48.44 -40.44 17.77
CA ARG A 880 -48.64 -41.33 18.93
C ARG A 880 -47.42 -41.33 19.84
N LYS A 881 -46.21 -41.42 19.28
CA LYS A 881 -44.96 -41.27 20.05
C LYS A 881 -44.94 -39.94 20.80
N ASN A 882 -45.13 -38.81 20.12
CA ASN A 882 -45.06 -37.48 20.76
C ASN A 882 -46.09 -37.32 21.88
N LEU A 883 -47.32 -37.81 21.69
CA LEU A 883 -48.33 -37.83 22.75
C LEU A 883 -47.91 -38.71 23.94
N VAL A 884 -47.26 -39.86 23.71
CA VAL A 884 -46.73 -40.71 24.79
C VAL A 884 -45.62 -39.99 25.56
N TYR A 885 -44.73 -39.25 24.88
CA TYR A 885 -43.71 -38.42 25.54
C TYR A 885 -44.32 -37.27 26.35
N ALA A 886 -45.33 -36.58 25.81
CA ALA A 886 -46.05 -35.55 26.55
C ALA A 886 -46.77 -36.13 27.78
N THR A 887 -47.40 -37.30 27.63
CA THR A 887 -48.04 -38.04 28.72
C THR A 887 -47.02 -38.43 29.79
N LYS A 888 -45.84 -38.91 29.40
CA LYS A 888 -44.72 -39.19 30.33
C LYS A 888 -44.34 -37.94 31.12
N ASN A 889 -44.16 -36.80 30.45
CA ASN A 889 -43.75 -35.54 31.10
C ASN A 889 -44.81 -35.04 32.08
N VAL A 890 -46.09 -35.08 31.71
CA VAL A 890 -47.21 -34.73 32.60
C VAL A 890 -47.31 -35.71 33.77
N ASN A 891 -47.16 -37.01 33.53
CA ASN A 891 -47.22 -38.05 34.56
C ASN A 891 -46.07 -37.95 35.57
N ALA A 892 -44.88 -37.57 35.14
CA ALA A 892 -43.72 -37.37 36.01
C ALA A 892 -43.99 -36.34 37.12
N VAL A 893 -44.75 -35.29 36.80
CA VAL A 893 -45.14 -34.22 37.75
C VAL A 893 -46.47 -34.53 38.44
N SER A 894 -47.42 -35.15 37.74
CA SER A 894 -48.78 -35.43 38.20
C SER A 894 -49.18 -36.88 37.88
N ARG A 895 -48.74 -37.82 38.71
CA ARG A 895 -48.96 -39.26 38.48
C ARG A 895 -50.43 -39.65 38.51
N GLN A 896 -50.93 -40.23 37.42
CA GLN A 896 -52.18 -40.99 37.37
C GLN A 896 -51.96 -42.34 36.70
N GLU A 897 -52.52 -43.42 37.27
CA GLU A 897 -52.41 -44.77 36.71
C GLU A 897 -53.00 -44.85 35.30
N LYS A 898 -54.06 -44.08 35.05
CA LYS A 898 -54.74 -43.99 33.75
C LYS A 898 -53.81 -43.53 32.61
N ASP A 899 -52.83 -42.69 32.92
CA ASP A 899 -51.87 -42.18 31.93
C ASP A 899 -50.92 -43.30 31.47
N VAL A 900 -50.55 -44.19 32.40
CA VAL A 900 -49.70 -45.36 32.11
C VAL A 900 -50.48 -46.36 31.25
N ASP A 901 -51.72 -46.66 31.63
CA ASP A 901 -52.61 -47.53 30.85
C ASP A 901 -52.83 -46.99 29.44
N TRP A 902 -53.09 -45.69 29.31
CA TRP A 902 -53.28 -45.01 28.03
C TRP A 902 -52.02 -45.06 27.17
N ALA A 903 -50.85 -44.78 27.76
CA ALA A 903 -49.58 -44.79 27.04
C ALA A 903 -49.24 -46.21 26.54
N VAL A 904 -49.43 -47.24 27.37
CA VAL A 904 -49.27 -48.66 26.97
C VAL A 904 -50.20 -49.02 25.81
N GLU A 905 -51.47 -48.59 25.88
CA GLU A 905 -52.44 -48.80 24.80
C GLU A 905 -51.98 -48.13 23.49
N GLN A 906 -51.54 -46.87 23.54
CA GLN A 906 -51.11 -46.15 22.34
C GLN A 906 -49.84 -46.75 21.74
N VAL A 907 -48.87 -47.14 22.56
CA VAL A 907 -47.64 -47.81 22.09
C VAL A 907 -47.98 -49.11 21.35
N SER A 908 -48.94 -49.90 21.85
CA SER A 908 -49.36 -51.14 21.18
C SER A 908 -49.93 -50.95 19.76
N ARG A 909 -50.31 -49.71 19.40
CA ARG A 909 -50.84 -49.34 18.06
C ARG A 909 -49.77 -48.80 17.13
N ILE A 910 -48.54 -48.57 17.59
CA ILE A 910 -47.44 -48.12 16.75
C ILE A 910 -46.89 -49.31 15.97
N THR A 911 -46.93 -49.22 14.64
CA THR A 911 -46.51 -50.27 13.72
C THR A 911 -45.06 -50.12 13.25
N ASP A 912 -44.52 -48.91 13.27
CA ASP A 912 -43.12 -48.65 12.94
C ASP A 912 -42.22 -49.12 14.09
N PRO A 913 -41.24 -50.02 13.83
CA PRO A 913 -40.44 -50.63 14.90
C PRO A 913 -39.49 -49.65 15.59
N VAL A 914 -39.11 -48.53 14.96
CA VAL A 914 -38.25 -47.51 15.56
C VAL A 914 -39.07 -46.66 16.53
N GLU A 915 -40.17 -46.10 16.04
CA GLU A 915 -41.11 -45.30 16.84
C GLU A 915 -41.70 -46.12 18.01
N TYR A 916 -41.91 -47.43 17.80
CA TYR A 916 -42.38 -48.34 18.83
C TYR A 916 -41.38 -48.51 19.98
N VAL A 917 -40.09 -48.73 19.67
CA VAL A 917 -39.05 -48.86 20.70
C VAL A 917 -38.84 -47.53 21.44
N ASP A 918 -38.84 -46.40 20.74
CA ASP A 918 -38.75 -45.06 21.35
C ASP A 918 -39.91 -44.80 22.32
N ALA A 919 -41.13 -45.14 21.91
CA ALA A 919 -42.30 -44.94 22.75
C ALA A 919 -42.32 -45.94 23.93
N LEU A 920 -41.83 -47.17 23.76
CA LEU A 920 -41.62 -48.11 24.87
C LEU A 920 -40.60 -47.60 25.88
N ALA A 921 -39.53 -46.94 25.45
CA ALA A 921 -38.56 -46.30 26.34
C ALA A 921 -39.22 -45.20 27.21
N ALA A 922 -40.10 -44.39 26.61
CA ALA A 922 -40.88 -43.40 27.35
C ALA A 922 -41.81 -44.04 28.39
N VAL A 923 -42.48 -45.15 28.04
CA VAL A 923 -43.35 -45.90 28.97
C VAL A 923 -42.55 -46.62 30.06
N PHE A 924 -41.35 -47.12 29.75
CA PHE A 924 -40.46 -47.77 30.72
C PHE A 924 -40.16 -46.84 31.92
N ASP A 925 -39.98 -45.55 31.65
CA ASP A 925 -39.76 -44.53 32.68
C ASP A 925 -41.02 -44.23 33.52
N MET A 926 -42.22 -44.36 32.94
CA MET A 926 -43.50 -44.12 33.62
C MET A 926 -43.86 -45.25 34.59
N VAL A 927 -43.57 -46.50 34.21
CA VAL A 927 -43.90 -47.70 34.99
C VAL A 927 -42.95 -47.80 36.18
N SER A 928 -43.45 -48.14 37.37
CA SER A 928 -42.60 -48.40 38.56
C SER A 928 -42.53 -49.89 38.94
N GLU A 929 -43.42 -50.72 38.38
CA GLU A 929 -43.49 -52.15 38.68
C GLU A 929 -42.34 -52.94 38.02
N PRO A 930 -41.55 -53.72 38.78
CA PRO A 930 -40.42 -54.46 38.23
C PRO A 930 -40.79 -55.49 37.15
N VAL A 931 -41.95 -56.13 37.27
CA VAL A 931 -42.41 -57.17 36.33
C VAL A 931 -42.77 -56.55 34.98
N GLN A 932 -43.57 -55.47 35.00
CA GLN A 932 -43.94 -54.75 33.77
C GLN A 932 -42.72 -54.06 33.12
N ARG A 933 -41.79 -53.50 33.91
CA ARG A 933 -40.52 -52.98 33.38
C ARG A 933 -39.72 -54.08 32.68
N LYS A 934 -39.67 -55.28 33.25
CA LYS A 934 -39.03 -56.42 32.61
C LYS A 934 -39.71 -56.75 31.28
N GLU A 935 -41.04 -56.85 31.25
CA GLU A 935 -41.79 -57.13 30.02
C GLU A 935 -41.55 -56.07 28.93
N ILE A 936 -41.53 -54.79 29.29
CA ILE A 936 -41.21 -53.68 28.37
C ILE A 936 -39.77 -53.81 27.86
N LEU A 937 -38.80 -54.06 28.74
CA LEU A 937 -37.40 -54.24 28.35
C LEU A 937 -37.21 -55.45 27.42
N SER A 938 -37.86 -56.59 27.71
CA SER A 938 -37.81 -57.76 26.84
C SER A 938 -38.46 -57.45 25.47
N ALA A 939 -39.55 -56.66 25.43
CA ALA A 939 -40.17 -56.22 24.19
C ALA A 939 -39.28 -55.27 23.38
N MET A 940 -38.58 -54.34 24.04
CA MET A 940 -37.56 -53.48 23.43
C MET A 940 -36.43 -54.32 22.84
N CYS A 941 -35.88 -55.28 23.60
CA CYS A 941 -34.78 -56.17 23.16
C CYS A 941 -35.19 -57.02 21.94
N ARG A 942 -36.38 -57.62 21.95
CA ARG A 942 -36.89 -58.41 20.81
C ARG A 942 -37.10 -57.56 19.56
N THR A 943 -37.72 -56.39 19.73
CA THR A 943 -38.11 -55.54 18.60
C THR A 943 -36.89 -54.89 17.98
N VAL A 944 -35.96 -54.40 18.79
CA VAL A 944 -34.75 -53.73 18.30
C VAL A 944 -33.91 -54.66 17.42
N VAL A 945 -33.79 -55.93 17.77
CA VAL A 945 -33.04 -56.93 16.97
C VAL A 945 -33.68 -57.18 15.59
N SER A 946 -34.98 -56.90 15.45
CA SER A 946 -35.75 -57.11 14.21
C SER A 946 -35.75 -55.91 13.24
N ILE A 947 -35.23 -54.74 13.65
CA ILE A 947 -35.20 -53.52 12.81
C ILE A 947 -34.46 -53.78 11.50
N PRO A 948 -35.05 -53.62 10.30
CA PRO A 948 -34.44 -54.08 9.04
C PRO A 948 -33.08 -53.46 8.71
N SER A 949 -32.94 -52.14 8.87
CA SER A 949 -31.69 -51.44 8.56
C SER A 949 -30.63 -51.75 9.64
N PRO A 950 -29.45 -52.29 9.29
CA PRO A 950 -28.40 -52.58 10.27
C PRO A 950 -27.88 -51.30 10.95
N TYR A 951 -27.97 -50.16 10.27
CA TYR A 951 -27.50 -48.87 10.76
C TYR A 951 -28.42 -48.30 11.84
N ILE A 952 -29.72 -48.22 11.54
CA ILE A 952 -30.75 -47.81 12.52
C ILE A 952 -30.81 -48.83 13.66
N ARG A 953 -30.69 -50.13 13.35
CA ARG A 953 -30.64 -51.19 14.35
C ARG A 953 -29.48 -51.00 15.32
N LEU A 954 -28.29 -50.64 14.83
CA LEU A 954 -27.12 -50.45 15.71
C LEU A 954 -27.33 -49.28 16.68
N SER A 955 -27.88 -48.16 16.19
CA SER A 955 -28.29 -47.01 17.01
C SER A 955 -29.17 -47.46 18.17
N MET A 956 -30.31 -48.06 17.80
CA MET A 956 -31.34 -48.43 18.76
C MET A 956 -30.85 -49.54 19.71
N LEU A 957 -29.99 -50.45 19.23
CA LEU A 957 -29.35 -51.46 20.08
C LEU A 957 -28.47 -50.82 21.17
N PHE A 958 -27.79 -49.72 20.87
CA PHE A 958 -27.00 -48.97 21.85
C PHE A 958 -27.90 -48.31 22.89
N ASP A 959 -29.02 -47.71 22.47
CA ASP A 959 -29.98 -47.06 23.37
C ASP A 959 -30.62 -48.09 24.31
N VAL A 960 -31.13 -49.20 23.75
CA VAL A 960 -31.74 -50.29 24.53
C VAL A 960 -30.70 -50.97 25.45
N ALA A 961 -29.43 -51.07 25.02
CA ALA A 961 -28.37 -51.63 25.86
C ALA A 961 -28.14 -50.84 27.16
N GLN A 962 -28.40 -49.53 27.19
CA GLN A 962 -28.30 -48.74 28.43
C GLN A 962 -29.33 -49.20 29.47
N PHE A 963 -30.56 -49.49 29.03
CA PHE A 963 -31.61 -50.04 29.88
C PHE A 963 -31.25 -51.45 30.36
N ALA A 964 -30.78 -52.32 29.46
CA ALA A 964 -30.42 -53.69 29.79
C ALA A 964 -29.19 -53.80 30.70
N GLU A 965 -28.16 -52.96 30.52
CA GLU A 965 -26.99 -52.93 31.40
C GLU A 965 -27.37 -52.60 32.85
N THR A 966 -28.44 -51.80 33.04
CA THR A 966 -28.91 -51.38 34.35
C THR A 966 -29.91 -52.38 34.93
N TYR A 967 -30.95 -52.73 34.17
CA TYR A 967 -32.13 -53.46 34.63
C TYR A 967 -32.30 -54.87 34.05
N GLY A 968 -31.57 -55.23 33.00
CA GLY A 968 -31.68 -56.53 32.32
C GLY A 968 -31.01 -57.67 33.09
N ASP A 969 -31.49 -58.88 32.83
CA ASP A 969 -30.86 -60.11 33.27
C ASP A 969 -30.06 -60.78 32.14
N GLU A 970 -29.63 -62.02 32.35
CA GLU A 970 -28.81 -62.76 31.39
C GLU A 970 -29.53 -62.96 30.04
N GLU A 971 -30.86 -63.14 30.03
CA GLU A 971 -31.64 -63.39 28.82
C GLU A 971 -31.70 -62.14 27.93
N GLU A 972 -32.04 -60.97 28.49
CA GLU A 972 -32.09 -59.73 27.72
C GLU A 972 -30.69 -59.28 27.24
N ILE A 973 -29.65 -59.49 28.08
CA ILE A 973 -28.28 -59.17 27.71
C ILE A 973 -27.79 -60.09 26.59
N ASP A 974 -28.07 -61.40 26.65
CA ASP A 974 -27.67 -62.31 25.57
C ASP A 974 -28.42 -62.03 24.26
N GLU A 975 -29.71 -61.66 24.31
CA GLU A 975 -30.49 -61.26 23.12
C GLU A 975 -29.89 -60.02 22.45
N LEU A 976 -29.51 -59.00 23.23
CA LEU A 976 -28.82 -57.82 22.71
C LEU A 976 -27.42 -58.12 22.21
N LEU A 977 -26.65 -58.99 22.89
CA LEU A 977 -25.32 -59.41 22.44
C LEU A 977 -25.39 -60.17 21.10
N GLU A 978 -26.41 -61.00 20.91
CA GLU A 978 -26.66 -61.67 19.62
C GLU A 978 -27.02 -60.64 18.54
N GLY A 979 -27.89 -59.67 18.87
CA GLY A 979 -28.26 -58.55 18.01
C GLY A 979 -27.07 -57.69 17.58
N LEU A 980 -26.25 -57.26 18.53
CA LEU A 980 -25.03 -56.50 18.31
C LEU A 980 -24.03 -57.33 17.48
N GLY A 981 -23.83 -58.60 17.82
CA GLY A 981 -22.93 -59.49 17.10
C GLY A 981 -23.31 -59.70 15.63
N LYS A 982 -24.61 -59.86 15.33
CA LYS A 982 -25.13 -59.95 13.96
C LYS A 982 -24.95 -58.64 13.20
N THR A 983 -25.25 -57.52 13.85
CA THR A 983 -25.20 -56.17 13.24
C THR A 983 -23.76 -55.76 12.92
N VAL A 984 -22.80 -56.07 13.80
CA VAL A 984 -21.37 -55.79 13.61
C VAL A 984 -20.82 -56.40 12.31
N GLY A 985 -21.32 -57.56 11.90
CA GLY A 985 -20.89 -58.20 10.65
C GLY A 985 -21.29 -57.44 9.38
N SER A 986 -22.22 -56.50 9.48
CA SER A 986 -22.73 -55.72 8.35
C SER A 986 -22.10 -54.33 8.24
N ILE A 987 -21.42 -53.84 9.28
CA ILE A 987 -20.82 -52.49 9.33
C ILE A 987 -19.38 -52.52 8.79
N GLN A 988 -19.05 -51.62 7.87
CA GLN A 988 -17.74 -51.55 7.20
C GLN A 988 -16.76 -50.58 7.86
N ILE A 989 -17.22 -49.68 8.73
CA ILE A 989 -16.35 -48.69 9.41
C ILE A 989 -15.68 -49.32 10.65
N PRO A 990 -14.34 -49.56 10.62
CA PRO A 990 -13.66 -50.37 11.64
C PRO A 990 -13.75 -49.84 13.06
N PHE A 991 -13.75 -48.52 13.25
CA PHE A 991 -13.89 -47.88 14.54
C PHE A 991 -15.26 -48.13 15.15
N ILE A 992 -16.33 -48.05 14.35
CA ILE A 992 -17.70 -48.34 14.80
C ILE A 992 -17.80 -49.81 15.21
N THR A 993 -17.30 -50.74 14.39
CA THR A 993 -17.19 -52.17 14.71
C THR A 993 -16.45 -52.39 16.04
N ALA A 994 -15.30 -51.72 16.23
CA ALA A 994 -14.50 -51.84 17.44
C ALA A 994 -15.21 -51.26 18.68
N MET A 995 -15.94 -50.14 18.53
CA MET A 995 -16.75 -49.55 19.59
C MET A 995 -17.92 -50.45 19.98
N THR A 996 -18.57 -51.10 19.01
CA THR A 996 -19.61 -52.10 19.30
C THR A 996 -19.05 -53.29 20.05
N GLN A 997 -17.92 -53.84 19.61
CA GLN A 997 -17.25 -54.94 20.31
C GLN A 997 -16.80 -54.53 21.73
N GLN A 998 -16.35 -53.29 21.89
CA GLN A 998 -16.05 -52.71 23.20
C GLN A 998 -17.31 -52.65 24.09
N ARG A 999 -18.45 -52.22 23.57
CA ARG A 999 -19.72 -52.20 24.32
C ARG A 999 -20.15 -53.61 24.72
N MET A 1000 -20.11 -54.57 23.79
CA MET A 1000 -20.41 -55.98 24.08
C MET A 1000 -19.52 -56.54 25.22
N ALA A 1001 -18.21 -56.25 25.17
CA ALA A 1001 -17.30 -56.65 26.24
C ALA A 1001 -17.61 -55.96 27.58
N ARG A 1002 -18.02 -54.68 27.57
CA ARG A 1002 -18.46 -53.95 28.78
C ARG A 1002 -19.76 -54.52 29.36
N MET A 1003 -20.75 -54.86 28.53
CA MET A 1003 -21.99 -55.51 28.95
C MET A 1003 -21.71 -56.83 29.65
N LEU A 1004 -20.90 -57.69 29.04
CA LEU A 1004 -20.47 -58.97 29.64
C LEU A 1004 -19.68 -58.77 30.94
N PHE A 1005 -18.84 -57.74 31.01
CA PHE A 1005 -18.10 -57.44 32.23
C PHE A 1005 -18.99 -56.86 33.35
N SER A 1006 -19.99 -56.06 33.00
CA SER A 1006 -21.04 -55.59 33.93
C SER A 1006 -21.83 -56.78 34.47
N LEU A 1007 -22.23 -57.71 33.61
CA LEU A 1007 -22.90 -58.94 34.01
C LEU A 1007 -22.01 -59.80 34.91
N TYR A 1008 -20.73 -59.99 34.56
CA TYR A 1008 -19.75 -60.67 35.42
C TYR A 1008 -19.63 -60.01 36.80
N ARG A 1009 -19.62 -58.67 36.89
CA ARG A 1009 -19.60 -57.97 38.18
C ARG A 1009 -20.88 -58.20 38.99
N LYS A 1010 -22.03 -58.37 38.35
CA LYS A 1010 -23.32 -58.65 39.01
C LYS A 1010 -23.46 -60.11 39.45
N THR A 1011 -23.07 -61.06 38.60
CA THR A 1011 -23.32 -62.50 38.82
C THR A 1011 -22.12 -63.26 39.39
N GLY A 1012 -20.89 -62.77 39.18
CA GLY A 1012 -19.64 -63.43 39.57
C GLY A 1012 -19.21 -64.59 38.66
N GLU A 1013 -19.92 -64.83 37.56
CA GLU A 1013 -19.68 -66.00 36.70
C GLU A 1013 -18.49 -65.83 35.77
N ALA A 1014 -17.45 -66.66 35.97
CA ALA A 1014 -16.21 -66.60 35.20
C ALA A 1014 -16.40 -66.82 33.68
N VAL A 1015 -17.49 -67.47 33.26
CA VAL A 1015 -17.82 -67.69 31.84
C VAL A 1015 -18.04 -66.36 31.12
N MET A 1016 -18.68 -65.38 31.77
CA MET A 1016 -18.93 -64.05 31.19
C MET A 1016 -17.63 -63.24 31.05
N GLN A 1017 -16.72 -63.37 32.02
CA GLN A 1017 -15.38 -62.80 31.93
C GLN A 1017 -14.58 -63.39 30.78
N GLN A 1018 -14.64 -64.71 30.57
CA GLN A 1018 -13.98 -65.37 29.44
C GLN A 1018 -14.55 -64.91 28.10
N ARG A 1019 -15.88 -64.85 27.95
CA ARG A 1019 -16.54 -64.30 26.76
C ARG A 1019 -16.11 -62.86 26.48
N ALA A 1020 -16.03 -62.01 27.51
CA ALA A 1020 -15.57 -60.62 27.36
C ALA A 1020 -14.11 -60.55 26.87
N VAL A 1021 -13.22 -61.36 27.43
CA VAL A 1021 -11.81 -61.44 27.02
C VAL A 1021 -11.67 -61.94 25.58
N GLU A 1022 -12.47 -62.93 25.18
CA GLU A 1022 -12.50 -63.42 23.80
C GLU A 1022 -12.94 -62.32 22.82
N ILE A 1023 -13.96 -61.54 23.15
CA ILE A 1023 -14.38 -60.39 22.32
C ILE A 1023 -13.25 -59.36 22.22
N VAL A 1024 -12.66 -58.96 23.34
CA VAL A 1024 -11.55 -57.98 23.35
C VAL A 1024 -10.36 -58.46 22.51
N SER A 1025 -10.05 -59.76 22.53
CA SER A 1025 -8.95 -60.32 21.74
C SER A 1025 -9.15 -60.21 20.22
N ARG A 1026 -10.42 -60.15 19.77
CA ARG A 1026 -10.82 -60.06 18.35
C ARG A 1026 -10.94 -58.62 17.84
N ILE A 1027 -10.86 -57.62 18.72
CA ILE A 1027 -10.88 -56.20 18.33
C ILE A 1027 -9.66 -55.90 17.45
N GLU A 1028 -9.90 -55.41 16.22
CA GLU A 1028 -8.84 -55.06 15.28
C GLU A 1028 -8.17 -53.72 15.61
N ASP A 1029 -8.91 -52.81 16.25
CA ASP A 1029 -8.41 -51.52 16.70
C ASP A 1029 -7.43 -51.69 17.86
N ASP A 1030 -6.15 -51.42 17.59
CA ASP A 1030 -5.07 -51.61 18.56
C ASP A 1030 -5.23 -50.74 19.81
N ARG A 1031 -5.81 -49.54 19.69
CA ARG A 1031 -5.99 -48.60 20.79
C ARG A 1031 -7.13 -49.03 21.71
N ILE A 1032 -8.29 -49.34 21.15
CA ILE A 1032 -9.46 -49.81 21.91
C ILE A 1032 -9.13 -51.15 22.56
N ARG A 1033 -8.48 -52.05 21.82
CA ARG A 1033 -8.02 -53.33 22.40
C ARG A 1033 -7.06 -53.12 23.56
N TYR A 1034 -6.07 -52.24 23.40
CA TYR A 1034 -5.12 -51.92 24.48
C TYR A 1034 -5.83 -51.36 25.72
N SER A 1035 -6.71 -50.37 25.54
CA SER A 1035 -7.42 -49.75 26.66
C SER A 1035 -8.30 -50.74 27.41
N MET A 1036 -9.00 -51.62 26.68
CA MET A 1036 -9.86 -52.64 27.26
C MET A 1036 -9.07 -53.74 27.99
N MET A 1037 -7.94 -54.19 27.45
CA MET A 1037 -7.09 -55.17 28.16
C MET A 1037 -6.54 -54.60 29.48
N VAL A 1038 -6.17 -53.32 29.51
CA VAL A 1038 -5.77 -52.63 30.74
C VAL A 1038 -6.94 -52.52 31.73
N GLN A 1039 -8.13 -52.13 31.27
CA GLN A 1039 -9.33 -52.03 32.13
C GLN A 1039 -9.77 -53.37 32.72
N LEU A 1040 -9.51 -54.47 32.01
CA LEU A 1040 -9.82 -55.84 32.44
C LEU A 1040 -8.69 -56.49 33.26
N GLU A 1041 -7.67 -55.72 33.64
CA GLU A 1041 -6.48 -56.16 34.40
C GLU A 1041 -5.76 -57.38 33.78
N GLN A 1042 -5.86 -57.56 32.46
CA GLN A 1042 -5.20 -58.66 31.76
C GLN A 1042 -3.73 -58.30 31.46
N ALA A 1043 -2.83 -59.26 31.67
CA ALA A 1043 -1.42 -59.06 31.33
C ALA A 1043 -1.25 -58.94 29.80
N MET A 1044 -0.67 -57.82 29.35
CA MET A 1044 -0.39 -57.59 27.93
C MET A 1044 0.61 -58.63 27.39
N PRO A 1045 0.40 -59.20 26.19
CA PRO A 1045 1.36 -60.11 25.59
C PRO A 1045 2.73 -59.45 25.36
N GLN A 1046 3.83 -60.14 25.65
CA GLN A 1046 5.19 -59.60 25.41
C GLN A 1046 5.48 -59.23 23.94
N SER A 1047 4.73 -59.81 23.00
CA SER A 1047 4.83 -59.53 21.56
C SER A 1047 4.42 -58.10 21.19
N TRP A 1048 3.65 -57.39 22.03
CA TRP A 1048 3.14 -56.04 21.73
C TRP A 1048 4.26 -54.99 21.61
N LYS A 1049 5.35 -55.15 22.36
CA LYS A 1049 6.47 -54.19 22.36
C LYS A 1049 7.15 -54.04 20.99
N TYR A 1050 6.99 -55.03 20.11
CA TYR A 1050 7.61 -55.04 18.78
C TYR A 1050 6.64 -54.61 17.66
N THR A 1051 5.39 -54.27 17.97
CA THR A 1051 4.41 -53.82 16.97
C THR A 1051 4.54 -52.32 16.68
N ALA A 1052 3.98 -51.86 15.56
CA ALA A 1052 3.94 -50.44 15.22
C ALA A 1052 3.21 -49.64 16.30
N PHE A 1053 2.06 -50.14 16.78
CA PHE A 1053 1.32 -49.51 17.86
C PHE A 1053 2.07 -49.52 19.21
N GLY A 1054 2.81 -50.59 19.52
CA GLY A 1054 3.71 -50.61 20.69
C GLY A 1054 4.74 -49.48 20.66
N ARG A 1055 5.32 -49.18 19.49
CA ARG A 1055 6.25 -48.05 19.33
C ARG A 1055 5.55 -46.68 19.41
N ILE A 1056 4.30 -46.57 18.97
CA ILE A 1056 3.48 -45.35 19.15
C ILE A 1056 3.29 -45.08 20.65
N LEU A 1057 2.98 -46.11 21.44
CA LEU A 1057 2.87 -45.99 22.90
C LEU A 1057 4.18 -45.59 23.55
N ASP A 1058 5.32 -46.16 23.12
CA ASP A 1058 6.65 -45.76 23.63
C ASP A 1058 6.96 -44.27 23.32
N CYS A 1059 6.50 -43.76 22.17
CA CYS A 1059 6.70 -42.36 21.78
C CYS A 1059 5.73 -41.40 22.50
N ARG A 1060 4.58 -41.88 22.99
CA ARG A 1060 3.56 -41.08 23.67
C ARG A 1060 4.14 -40.24 24.81
N GLU A 1061 4.98 -40.85 25.66
CA GLU A 1061 5.59 -40.15 26.80
C GLU A 1061 6.62 -39.09 26.37
N LYS A 1062 7.37 -39.33 25.30
CA LYS A 1062 8.30 -38.34 24.74
C LYS A 1062 7.57 -37.15 24.14
N ILE A 1063 6.47 -37.40 23.41
CA ILE A 1063 5.61 -36.36 22.84
C ILE A 1063 5.00 -35.54 23.98
N ARG A 1064 4.43 -36.17 25.00
CA ARG A 1064 3.87 -35.48 26.17
C ARG A 1064 4.88 -34.58 26.89
N ARG A 1065 6.16 -34.96 26.94
CA ARG A 1065 7.24 -34.21 27.61
C ARG A 1065 7.92 -33.15 26.74
N GLY A 1066 7.58 -33.05 25.44
CA GLY A 1066 8.27 -32.14 24.53
C GLY A 1066 9.66 -32.61 24.06
N GLU A 1067 10.02 -33.86 24.35
CA GLU A 1067 11.34 -34.43 24.04
C GLU A 1067 11.34 -35.20 22.70
N TYR A 1068 10.25 -35.11 21.94
CA TYR A 1068 10.10 -35.85 20.69
C TYR A 1068 10.89 -35.18 19.56
N THR A 1069 11.97 -35.84 19.12
CA THR A 1069 12.89 -35.27 18.12
C THR A 1069 12.51 -35.67 16.69
N THR A 1070 13.05 -34.93 15.70
CA THR A 1070 12.92 -35.29 14.28
C THR A 1070 13.47 -36.68 13.97
N LYS A 1071 14.47 -37.16 14.74
CA LYS A 1071 15.03 -38.51 14.60
C LYS A 1071 14.08 -39.59 15.11
N ASP A 1072 13.38 -39.32 16.22
CA ASP A 1072 12.33 -40.20 16.72
C ASP A 1072 11.19 -40.28 15.70
N MET A 1073 10.79 -39.14 15.12
CA MET A 1073 9.79 -39.07 14.05
C MET A 1073 10.15 -39.94 12.84
N VAL A 1074 11.35 -39.79 12.28
CA VAL A 1074 11.79 -40.60 11.12
C VAL A 1074 11.83 -42.10 11.45
N THR A 1075 12.17 -42.46 12.69
CA THR A 1075 12.22 -43.87 13.12
C THR A 1075 10.82 -44.46 13.24
N LEU A 1076 9.88 -43.70 13.80
CA LEU A 1076 8.49 -44.11 13.93
C LEU A 1076 7.79 -44.16 12.57
N ASP A 1077 8.02 -43.17 11.72
CA ASP A 1077 7.53 -43.08 10.35
C ASP A 1077 7.93 -44.33 9.52
N ARG A 1078 9.20 -44.74 9.59
CA ARG A 1078 9.66 -46.01 8.97
C ARG A 1078 8.97 -47.24 9.55
N THR A 1079 8.60 -47.21 10.82
CA THR A 1079 7.91 -48.34 11.48
C THR A 1079 6.46 -48.42 10.99
N ILE A 1080 5.76 -47.28 10.93
CA ILE A 1080 4.40 -47.19 10.42
C ILE A 1080 4.38 -47.57 8.94
N GLY A 1081 5.30 -47.02 8.13
CA GLY A 1081 5.45 -47.34 6.72
C GLY A 1081 5.79 -48.81 6.41
N ALA A 1082 6.24 -49.59 7.41
CA ALA A 1082 6.45 -51.03 7.26
C ALA A 1082 5.14 -51.85 7.41
N ALA A 1083 4.05 -51.27 7.92
CA ALA A 1083 2.76 -51.94 7.99
C ALA A 1083 2.22 -52.18 6.56
N PRO A 1084 1.77 -53.39 6.19
CA PRO A 1084 1.39 -53.69 4.81
C PRO A 1084 0.08 -52.99 4.38
N ASP A 1085 -0.81 -52.71 5.31
CA ASP A 1085 -2.10 -52.09 5.03
C ASP A 1085 -2.08 -50.56 5.23
N ARG A 1086 -2.40 -49.81 4.16
CA ARG A 1086 -2.41 -48.34 4.18
C ARG A 1086 -3.51 -47.76 5.05
N ALA A 1087 -4.66 -48.44 5.18
CA ALA A 1087 -5.71 -47.99 6.10
C ALA A 1087 -5.20 -47.99 7.55
N LYS A 1088 -4.48 -49.04 7.95
CA LYS A 1088 -3.81 -49.10 9.26
C LYS A 1088 -2.73 -48.04 9.44
N ARG A 1089 -1.99 -47.68 8.39
CA ARG A 1089 -1.02 -46.56 8.46
C ARG A 1089 -1.72 -45.24 8.71
N ALA A 1090 -2.78 -44.95 7.96
CA ALA A 1090 -3.57 -43.74 8.15
C ALA A 1090 -4.06 -43.63 9.60
N ILE A 1091 -4.63 -44.72 10.14
CA ILE A 1091 -5.07 -44.80 11.53
C ILE A 1091 -3.91 -44.54 12.51
N TYR A 1092 -2.74 -45.16 12.32
CA TYR A 1092 -1.57 -44.93 13.18
C TYR A 1092 -1.08 -43.47 13.19
N TYR A 1093 -1.13 -42.79 12.04
CA TYR A 1093 -0.83 -41.35 11.99
C TYR A 1093 -1.93 -40.51 12.63
N THR A 1094 -3.21 -40.89 12.50
CA THR A 1094 -4.33 -40.25 13.22
C THR A 1094 -4.15 -40.37 14.74
N GLU A 1095 -3.72 -41.51 15.26
CA GLU A 1095 -3.44 -41.66 16.70
C GLU A 1095 -2.27 -40.77 17.15
N LEU A 1096 -1.24 -40.60 16.32
CA LEU A 1096 -0.14 -39.67 16.62
C LEU A 1096 -0.58 -38.21 16.59
N PHE A 1097 -1.48 -37.84 15.67
CA PHE A 1097 -2.13 -36.54 15.65
C PHE A 1097 -2.85 -36.29 16.99
N LEU A 1098 -3.67 -37.24 17.46
CA LEU A 1098 -4.41 -37.11 18.72
C LEU A 1098 -3.47 -36.99 19.93
N ILE A 1099 -2.41 -37.81 19.99
CA ILE A 1099 -1.42 -37.74 21.06
C ILE A 1099 -0.70 -36.38 21.07
N ALA A 1100 -0.28 -35.87 19.90
CA ALA A 1100 0.41 -34.58 19.79
C ALA A 1100 -0.53 -33.39 20.10
N ARG A 1101 -1.79 -33.47 19.67
CA ARG A 1101 -2.81 -32.45 19.92
C ARG A 1101 -3.14 -32.36 21.42
N ASN A 1102 -3.35 -33.50 22.07
CA ASN A 1102 -3.54 -33.60 23.53
C ASN A 1102 -2.31 -33.09 24.32
N ALA A 1103 -1.11 -33.18 23.75
CA ALA A 1103 0.13 -32.63 24.31
C ALA A 1103 0.37 -31.14 23.97
N ARG A 1104 -0.60 -30.45 23.34
CA ARG A 1104 -0.51 -29.05 22.86
C ARG A 1104 0.63 -28.77 21.87
N GLN A 1105 1.06 -29.78 21.11
CA GLN A 1105 2.07 -29.63 20.06
C GLN A 1105 1.41 -29.51 18.69
N HIS A 1106 0.82 -28.34 18.43
CA HIS A 1106 -0.01 -28.11 17.24
C HIS A 1106 0.72 -28.38 15.91
N GLU A 1107 1.97 -27.92 15.75
CA GLU A 1107 2.76 -28.15 14.52
C GLU A 1107 3.08 -29.64 14.26
N LEU A 1108 3.26 -30.43 15.32
CA LEU A 1108 3.48 -31.87 15.18
C LEU A 1108 2.16 -32.54 14.83
N ALA A 1109 1.07 -32.16 15.52
CA ALA A 1109 -0.26 -32.68 15.26
C ALA A 1109 -0.67 -32.48 13.80
N ASP A 1110 -0.58 -31.25 13.27
CA ASP A 1110 -1.00 -30.94 11.91
C ASP A 1110 -0.19 -31.73 10.87
N ARG A 1111 1.10 -31.94 11.11
CA ARG A 1111 1.93 -32.80 10.26
C ARG A 1111 1.51 -34.27 10.29
N MET A 1112 1.20 -34.81 11.46
CA MET A 1112 0.75 -36.21 11.60
C MET A 1112 -0.61 -36.40 10.93
N LEU A 1113 -1.53 -35.44 11.06
CA LEU A 1113 -2.82 -35.48 10.37
C LEU A 1113 -2.65 -35.46 8.85
N GLN A 1114 -1.74 -34.62 8.34
CA GLN A 1114 -1.45 -34.60 6.91
C GLN A 1114 -0.92 -35.96 6.40
N TYR A 1115 -0.02 -36.62 7.14
CA TYR A 1115 0.45 -37.96 6.79
C TYR A 1115 -0.68 -39.01 6.82
N ALA A 1116 -1.61 -38.90 7.76
CA ALA A 1116 -2.78 -39.76 7.80
C ALA A 1116 -3.64 -39.60 6.53
N ILE A 1117 -3.93 -38.35 6.15
CA ILE A 1117 -4.70 -38.02 4.95
C ILE A 1117 -3.98 -38.51 3.69
N ASP A 1118 -2.67 -38.32 3.59
CA ASP A 1118 -1.89 -38.73 2.43
C ASP A 1118 -1.89 -40.25 2.23
N GLU A 1119 -1.76 -41.03 3.31
CA GLU A 1119 -1.88 -42.49 3.25
C GLU A 1119 -3.31 -42.95 2.89
N ALA A 1120 -4.35 -42.25 3.36
CA ALA A 1120 -5.73 -42.54 3.01
C ALA A 1120 -6.04 -42.24 1.53
N ARG A 1121 -5.59 -41.08 1.01
CA ARG A 1121 -5.86 -40.59 -0.37
C ARG A 1121 -5.40 -41.52 -1.49
N ILE A 1122 -4.49 -42.44 -1.22
CA ILE A 1122 -3.96 -43.38 -2.22
C ILE A 1122 -4.59 -44.76 -2.12
N ILE A 1123 -5.51 -45.00 -1.16
CA ILE A 1123 -6.27 -46.24 -1.04
C ILE A 1123 -7.22 -46.39 -2.25
N ARG A 1124 -7.28 -47.61 -2.78
CA ARG A 1124 -8.24 -48.06 -3.81
C ARG A 1124 -8.84 -49.39 -3.35
N PRO A 1125 -10.13 -49.69 -3.65
CA PRO A 1125 -11.11 -48.87 -4.37
C PRO A 1125 -11.59 -47.64 -3.55
N LEU A 1126 -12.34 -46.73 -4.18
CA LEU A 1126 -12.83 -45.48 -3.57
C LEU A 1126 -13.75 -45.72 -2.36
N ALA A 1127 -14.59 -46.76 -2.38
CA ALA A 1127 -15.41 -47.15 -1.24
C ALA A 1127 -14.57 -47.40 0.03
N ARG A 1128 -13.50 -48.18 -0.10
CA ARG A 1128 -12.57 -48.46 1.01
C ARG A 1128 -11.87 -47.20 1.54
N ARG A 1129 -11.61 -46.24 0.65
CA ARG A 1129 -11.04 -44.94 1.02
C ARG A 1129 -12.05 -44.09 1.80
N ALA A 1130 -13.30 -44.02 1.33
CA ALA A 1130 -14.38 -43.33 2.02
C ALA A 1130 -14.57 -43.89 3.43
N PHE A 1131 -14.59 -45.22 3.59
CA PHE A 1131 -14.65 -45.86 4.92
C PHE A 1131 -13.43 -45.53 5.79
N THR A 1132 -12.23 -45.43 5.22
CA THR A 1132 -11.02 -45.04 5.97
C THR A 1132 -11.12 -43.58 6.46
N PHE A 1133 -11.65 -42.66 5.65
CA PHE A 1133 -11.89 -41.30 6.10
C PHE A 1133 -13.00 -41.21 7.14
N GLY A 1134 -14.10 -41.95 6.98
CA GLY A 1134 -15.15 -42.06 8.00
C GLY A 1134 -14.60 -42.57 9.34
N ASP A 1135 -13.75 -43.60 9.30
CA ASP A 1135 -13.05 -44.14 10.47
C ASP A 1135 -12.16 -43.09 11.16
N MET A 1136 -11.37 -42.34 10.37
CA MET A 1136 -10.54 -41.26 10.89
C MET A 1136 -11.39 -40.16 11.54
N ALA A 1137 -12.49 -39.74 10.91
CA ALA A 1137 -13.39 -38.74 11.45
C ALA A 1137 -13.96 -39.15 12.81
N CYS A 1138 -14.51 -40.37 12.92
CA CYS A 1138 -15.03 -40.89 14.18
C CYS A 1138 -13.97 -40.90 15.30
N ARG A 1139 -12.72 -41.29 15.00
CA ARG A 1139 -11.62 -41.26 15.98
C ARG A 1139 -11.28 -39.86 16.45
N VAL A 1140 -11.25 -38.90 15.53
CA VAL A 1140 -10.94 -37.50 15.83
C VAL A 1140 -12.04 -36.87 16.68
N TYR A 1141 -13.30 -37.18 16.35
CA TYR A 1141 -14.45 -36.73 17.12
C TYR A 1141 -14.51 -37.32 18.53
N ALA A 1142 -14.18 -38.60 18.70
CA ALA A 1142 -14.17 -39.26 20.01
C ALA A 1142 -13.18 -38.62 21.02
N GLU A 1143 -12.24 -37.79 20.56
CA GLU A 1143 -11.35 -36.97 21.40
C GLU A 1143 -11.79 -35.50 21.48
N HIS A 1144 -13.05 -35.19 21.14
CA HIS A 1144 -13.68 -33.88 21.16
C HIS A 1144 -13.09 -32.83 20.20
N TYR A 1145 -12.51 -33.28 19.07
CA TYR A 1145 -12.05 -32.38 18.00
C TYR A 1145 -13.07 -32.29 16.87
N ALA A 1146 -14.21 -31.66 17.13
CA ALA A 1146 -15.35 -31.62 16.21
C ALA A 1146 -15.03 -31.02 14.84
N ASP A 1147 -14.34 -29.88 14.78
CA ASP A 1147 -14.08 -29.18 13.51
C ASP A 1147 -13.22 -30.01 12.55
N ARG A 1148 -12.12 -30.60 13.06
CA ARG A 1148 -11.25 -31.48 12.25
C ARG A 1148 -11.93 -32.79 11.87
N SER A 1149 -12.84 -33.29 12.71
CA SER A 1149 -13.66 -34.46 12.34
C SER A 1149 -14.57 -34.15 11.15
N ARG A 1150 -15.27 -33.00 11.18
CA ARG A 1150 -16.16 -32.57 10.08
C ARG A 1150 -15.39 -32.44 8.77
N GLU A 1151 -14.22 -31.80 8.78
CA GLU A 1151 -13.37 -31.69 7.57
C GLU A 1151 -13.00 -33.06 6.97
N ILE A 1152 -12.67 -34.04 7.81
CA ILE A 1152 -12.32 -35.39 7.36
C ILE A 1152 -13.55 -36.14 6.84
N LEU A 1153 -14.71 -35.92 7.46
CA LEU A 1153 -15.97 -36.50 7.03
C LEU A 1153 -16.42 -35.94 5.67
N ASP A 1154 -16.23 -34.65 5.42
CA ASP A 1154 -16.45 -34.03 4.11
C ASP A 1154 -15.56 -34.67 3.03
N MET A 1155 -14.30 -34.97 3.38
CA MET A 1155 -13.41 -35.73 2.48
C MET A 1155 -13.97 -37.13 2.20
N ALA A 1156 -14.56 -37.81 3.18
CA ALA A 1156 -15.19 -39.12 2.99
C ALA A 1156 -16.40 -39.04 2.03
N VAL A 1157 -17.28 -38.06 2.24
CA VAL A 1157 -18.46 -37.79 1.41
C VAL A 1157 -18.05 -37.43 -0.03
N SER A 1158 -16.99 -36.62 -0.18
CA SER A 1158 -16.43 -36.27 -1.49
C SER A 1158 -15.92 -37.50 -2.25
N GLU A 1159 -15.27 -38.44 -1.57
CA GLU A 1159 -14.81 -39.68 -2.18
C GLU A 1159 -15.98 -40.60 -2.56
N ALA A 1160 -17.06 -40.62 -1.77
CA ALA A 1160 -18.29 -41.33 -2.09
C ALA A 1160 -18.98 -40.76 -3.35
N LEU A 1161 -19.07 -39.44 -3.49
CA LEU A 1161 -19.61 -38.76 -4.68
C LEU A 1161 -18.89 -39.17 -5.98
N ASN A 1162 -17.60 -39.50 -5.88
CA ASN A 1162 -16.76 -39.89 -7.02
C ASN A 1162 -16.94 -41.36 -7.45
N ILE A 1163 -17.75 -42.15 -6.74
CA ILE A 1163 -18.08 -43.54 -7.10
C ILE A 1163 -19.16 -43.52 -8.20
N ARG A 1164 -18.84 -44.12 -9.35
CA ARG A 1164 -19.74 -44.16 -10.53
C ARG A 1164 -20.87 -45.17 -10.43
N ASP A 1165 -20.65 -46.26 -9.68
CA ASP A 1165 -21.66 -47.29 -9.47
C ASP A 1165 -22.62 -46.81 -8.39
N THR A 1166 -23.88 -46.60 -8.74
CA THR A 1166 -24.89 -46.05 -7.83
C THR A 1166 -25.18 -46.98 -6.67
N GLY A 1167 -25.16 -48.31 -6.88
CA GLY A 1167 -25.40 -49.26 -5.78
C GLY A 1167 -24.29 -49.21 -4.73
N ILE A 1168 -23.03 -49.20 -5.18
CA ILE A 1168 -21.87 -49.08 -4.27
C ILE A 1168 -21.83 -47.70 -3.60
N ARG A 1169 -22.24 -46.65 -4.30
CA ARG A 1169 -22.27 -45.30 -3.75
C ARG A 1169 -23.33 -45.18 -2.65
N ASP A 1170 -24.52 -45.72 -2.86
CA ASP A 1170 -25.60 -45.69 -1.88
C ASP A 1170 -25.21 -46.53 -0.64
N GLU A 1171 -24.61 -47.71 -0.82
CA GLU A 1171 -24.01 -48.49 0.28
C GLU A 1171 -22.95 -47.70 1.07
N VAL A 1172 -22.11 -46.90 0.38
CA VAL A 1172 -21.10 -46.06 1.04
C VAL A 1172 -21.74 -44.90 1.80
N TYR A 1173 -22.84 -44.33 1.30
CA TYR A 1173 -23.57 -43.29 2.02
C TYR A 1173 -24.21 -43.81 3.28
N ASP A 1174 -24.84 -44.99 3.23
CA ASP A 1174 -25.45 -45.59 4.41
C ASP A 1174 -24.41 -45.85 5.51
N GLU A 1175 -23.20 -46.29 5.15
CA GLU A 1175 -22.07 -46.44 6.09
C GLU A 1175 -21.59 -45.09 6.64
N LEU A 1176 -21.42 -44.07 5.78
CA LEU A 1176 -20.99 -42.74 6.21
C LEU A 1176 -22.05 -42.04 7.06
N GLU A 1177 -23.34 -42.36 6.89
CA GLU A 1177 -24.41 -41.88 7.76
C GLU A 1177 -24.16 -42.25 9.22
N MET A 1178 -23.64 -43.44 9.49
CA MET A 1178 -23.25 -43.81 10.85
C MET A 1178 -22.08 -43.00 11.38
N SER A 1179 -21.09 -42.69 10.53
CA SER A 1179 -20.03 -41.76 10.92
C SER A 1179 -20.58 -40.36 11.21
N MET A 1180 -21.53 -39.87 10.42
CA MET A 1180 -22.20 -38.58 10.64
C MET A 1180 -22.97 -38.58 11.96
N ARG A 1181 -23.78 -39.61 12.23
CA ARG A 1181 -24.52 -39.73 13.49
C ARG A 1181 -23.59 -39.80 14.71
N VAL A 1182 -22.50 -40.55 14.64
CA VAL A 1182 -21.49 -40.56 15.72
C VAL A 1182 -20.89 -39.17 15.95
N VAL A 1183 -20.72 -38.36 14.91
CA VAL A 1183 -20.14 -37.00 14.97
C VAL A 1183 -21.18 -35.92 15.33
N GLN A 1184 -22.46 -36.13 15.06
CA GLN A 1184 -23.54 -35.13 15.24
C GLN A 1184 -24.38 -35.40 16.50
N GLU A 1185 -24.73 -36.65 16.76
CA GLU A 1185 -25.69 -37.05 17.80
C GLU A 1185 -25.03 -37.45 19.14
N HIS A 1186 -23.71 -37.28 19.27
CA HIS A 1186 -22.97 -37.51 20.52
C HIS A 1186 -23.18 -38.91 21.14
N TRP A 1187 -23.20 -39.98 20.33
CA TRP A 1187 -23.41 -41.36 20.80
C TRP A 1187 -22.30 -41.93 21.72
N LEU A 1188 -21.23 -41.16 21.94
CA LEU A 1188 -20.02 -41.53 22.69
C LEU A 1188 -19.81 -40.59 23.87
#